data_AF-A0A397LJB4-F1
#
_entry.id   AF-A0A397LJB4-F1
#
_cell.length_a   1.000
_cell.length_b   1.000
_cell.length_c   1.000
_cell.angle_alpha   90.00
_cell.angle_beta   90.00
_cell.angle_gamma   90.00
#
_symmetry.space_group_name_H-M   'P 1'
#
loop_
_entity.id
_entity.type
_entity.pdbx_description
1 polymer ?
#
loop_
_entity_poly.entity_id
_entity_poly.type
_entity_poly.pdbx_seq_one_letter_code
_entity_poly.pdbx_strand_id
1 'polypeptide(L)'
;MAIWHLKNSTSKRLIDFIEMKANFKRFIWVTHLRFIAVTFCLSCFAFQSKAQDDLEMSLLFSDHMVLQQQSEVAFWGTYKAQNKVMISASWGITISTTANDNGNWSLQLKTPSAGGPFSIQITTATDTKLLNDVMIGEVWLASGQSNMEMPLKGWPPNDVIVNSEEEIAKANFQDIRMFTVNRNMSLEPLDTIEGNWQIALPETAGDFSATAYFFARRLYNELKVPIGIIHSSWGGTPAESWTSKPQLESLGDFDTVLKTISQQKKQQVVASWFSKWESAPIPSTRQQWETLDFNDTLATHPEYDDSGWSYITLPGRFDNIAEGEVDGALWFRKSVFIDDISTDFTLTLGAIDDMDATYVNGHLVGGYAGSGHSGTKRKFTVPKSILIKGRNVIAIRAIDAGGPGSFSDDMVLANTKNNNSSLNGNWKYKLVAEIHENRFYVYGLDTTDLKERAAIIKMHPKIPSVLFNAMIHPLVPYTIKGAIWYQGEENVGRAQQYKRVFPAMIKDWRKQWQADFPFYFVQIAPFQYHSKNDANFDVSQKLRDAQRRALQTEKTGMVVTLDIGNFNNIHPANKQDVGARLAGLALANDYGKQIVASGPMYKNTKISGNKLILDFDFKGGGLISKGVLQGFEIAGADKKFVFANARIINNKIELTASLVSKPMFARYAWRDKAVATLFNKEGLPASSFTTE
;
A
#
# COMPACT_ATOMS: atom_id res chain seq x y z
N MET A 1 96.47 10.11 27.84
CA MET A 1 95.79 11.22 27.14
C MET A 1 95.30 10.80 25.73
N ALA A 2 94.77 9.58 25.57
CA ALA A 2 94.34 9.04 24.26
C ALA A 2 92.84 8.65 24.22
N ILE A 3 92.05 9.08 25.21
CA ILE A 3 90.60 8.78 25.31
C ILE A 3 89.73 10.00 24.95
N TRP A 4 90.36 11.15 24.63
CA TRP A 4 89.63 12.38 24.35
C TRP A 4 89.36 12.64 22.85
N HIS A 5 90.05 11.94 21.94
CA HIS A 5 89.88 12.14 20.49
C HIS A 5 88.88 11.20 19.80
N LEU A 6 88.35 10.18 20.48
CA LEU A 6 87.38 9.23 19.90
C LEU A 6 85.91 9.57 20.18
N LYS A 7 85.61 10.53 21.07
CA LYS A 7 84.22 10.94 21.40
C LYS A 7 83.65 12.08 20.54
N ASN A 8 84.48 12.82 19.80
CA ASN A 8 84.02 13.98 19.00
C ASN A 8 83.74 13.68 17.51
N SER A 9 84.14 12.53 16.96
CA SER A 9 83.81 12.19 15.56
C SER A 9 82.49 11.42 15.42
N THR A 10 82.07 10.71 16.47
CA THR A 10 80.81 9.94 16.50
C THR A 10 79.59 10.81 16.77
N SER A 11 79.71 11.88 17.57
CA SER A 11 78.61 12.82 17.82
C SER A 11 78.26 13.67 16.59
N LYS A 12 79.28 14.12 15.83
CA LYS A 12 79.08 14.94 14.64
C LYS A 12 78.39 14.16 13.51
N ARG A 13 78.80 12.91 13.28
CA ARG A 13 78.14 12.02 12.30
C ARG A 13 76.69 11.68 12.66
N LEU A 14 76.35 11.62 13.95
CA LEU A 14 74.97 11.35 14.38
C LEU A 14 74.06 12.57 14.17
N ILE A 15 74.58 13.78 14.41
CA ILE A 15 73.85 15.03 14.19
C ILE A 15 73.60 15.26 12.69
N ASP A 16 74.62 15.06 11.85
CA ASP A 16 74.49 15.20 10.39
C ASP A 16 73.46 14.20 9.81
N PHE A 17 73.37 12.99 10.37
CA PHE A 17 72.41 11.97 9.92
C PHE A 17 70.96 12.26 10.35
N ILE A 18 70.77 12.92 11.51
CA ILE A 18 69.46 13.35 11.99
C ILE A 18 68.95 14.55 11.18
N GLU A 19 69.82 15.52 10.88
CA GLU A 19 69.47 16.66 10.00
C GLU A 19 69.14 16.22 8.57
N MET A 20 69.87 15.25 8.02
CA MET A 20 69.57 14.70 6.70
C MET A 20 68.21 13.98 6.66
N LYS A 21 67.84 13.22 7.70
CA LYS A 21 66.50 12.58 7.80
C LYS A 21 65.38 13.61 8.01
N ALA A 22 65.64 14.68 8.76
CA ALA A 22 64.66 15.75 8.95
C ALA A 22 64.40 16.53 7.65
N ASN A 23 65.45 16.84 6.90
CA ASN A 23 65.33 17.52 5.60
C ASN A 23 64.71 16.62 4.52
N PHE A 24 64.99 15.31 4.52
CA PHE A 24 64.35 14.36 3.60
C PHE A 24 62.84 14.19 3.88
N LYS A 25 62.44 14.12 5.17
CA LYS A 25 61.02 14.14 5.54
C LYS A 25 60.35 15.45 5.17
N ARG A 26 61.00 16.60 5.35
CA ARG A 26 60.45 17.91 4.97
C ARG A 26 60.27 18.04 3.45
N PHE A 27 61.19 17.48 2.66
CA PHE A 27 61.10 17.46 1.19
C PHE A 27 59.98 16.54 0.67
N ILE A 28 59.78 15.37 1.29
CA ILE A 28 58.65 14.46 1.00
C ILE A 28 57.31 15.09 1.39
N TRP A 29 57.24 15.81 2.51
CA TRP A 29 56.00 16.49 2.94
C TRP A 29 55.62 17.66 2.01
N VAL A 30 56.58 18.47 1.57
CA VAL A 30 56.31 19.60 0.66
C VAL A 30 55.96 19.13 -0.76
N THR A 31 56.51 18.01 -1.22
CA THR A 31 56.15 17.41 -2.52
C THR A 31 54.80 16.70 -2.49
N HIS A 32 54.43 16.02 -1.39
CA HIS A 32 53.08 15.46 -1.21
C HIS A 32 52.00 16.52 -1.02
N LEU A 33 52.26 17.64 -0.34
CA LEU A 33 51.29 18.74 -0.21
C LEU A 33 51.01 19.45 -1.54
N ARG A 34 52.00 19.57 -2.43
CA ARG A 34 51.79 20.11 -3.79
C ARG A 34 51.06 19.12 -4.71
N PHE A 35 51.31 17.82 -4.58
CA PHE A 35 50.53 16.80 -5.30
C PHE A 35 49.09 16.71 -4.80
N ILE A 36 48.85 16.78 -3.48
CA ILE A 36 47.50 16.77 -2.90
C ILE A 36 46.74 18.04 -3.27
N ALA A 37 47.37 19.23 -3.28
CA ALA A 37 46.69 20.47 -3.69
C ALA A 37 46.34 20.51 -5.19
N VAL A 38 47.18 19.94 -6.07
CA VAL A 38 46.89 19.85 -7.51
C VAL A 38 45.82 18.78 -7.79
N THR A 39 45.82 17.67 -7.03
CA THR A 39 44.79 16.61 -7.17
C THR A 39 43.45 17.06 -6.57
N PHE A 40 43.45 17.86 -5.49
CA PHE A 40 42.23 18.41 -4.88
C PHE A 40 41.62 19.52 -5.74
N CYS A 41 42.43 20.35 -6.42
CA CYS A 41 41.93 21.31 -7.41
C CYS A 41 41.40 20.64 -8.69
N LEU A 42 41.94 19.49 -9.11
CA LEU A 42 41.42 18.73 -10.25
C LEU A 42 40.15 17.91 -9.90
N SER A 43 39.98 17.47 -8.65
CA SER A 43 38.75 16.80 -8.19
C SER A 43 37.59 17.78 -7.92
N CYS A 44 37.87 19.05 -7.66
CA CYS A 44 36.83 20.08 -7.49
C CYS A 44 36.22 20.57 -8.83
N PHE A 45 36.82 20.24 -9.97
CA PHE A 45 36.27 20.56 -11.30
C PHE A 45 35.48 19.40 -11.95
N ALA A 46 35.38 18.25 -11.30
CA ALA A 46 34.70 17.07 -11.85
C ALA A 46 33.23 16.89 -11.40
N PHE A 47 32.67 17.85 -10.66
CA PHE A 47 31.22 17.98 -10.47
C PHE A 47 30.67 19.12 -11.34
N GLN A 48 30.98 19.10 -12.64
CA GLN A 48 30.04 19.69 -13.58
C GLN A 48 28.87 18.71 -13.64
N SER A 49 27.75 19.08 -12.99
CA SER A 49 26.46 18.48 -13.29
C SER A 49 26.37 18.37 -14.81
N LYS A 50 26.12 17.17 -15.36
CA LYS A 50 25.76 17.05 -16.78
C LYS A 50 24.72 18.13 -17.04
N ALA A 51 25.06 19.12 -17.86
CA ALA A 51 24.10 20.11 -18.26
C ALA A 51 23.00 19.34 -19.00
N GLN A 52 21.76 19.44 -18.52
CA GLN A 52 20.62 18.89 -19.24
C GLN A 52 20.48 19.71 -20.52
N ASP A 53 21.07 19.25 -21.61
CA ASP A 53 21.06 19.98 -22.88
C ASP A 53 19.80 19.66 -23.72
N ASP A 54 19.16 18.51 -23.49
CA ASP A 54 17.97 18.06 -24.22
C ASP A 54 16.67 18.41 -23.48
N LEU A 55 15.65 18.81 -24.24
CA LEU A 55 14.30 19.04 -23.71
C LEU A 55 13.65 17.73 -23.22
N GLU A 56 13.41 17.62 -21.92
CA GLU A 56 12.64 16.53 -21.33
C GLU A 56 11.28 17.01 -20.81
N MET A 57 10.27 16.16 -21.00
CA MET A 57 8.89 16.40 -20.60
C MET A 57 8.37 15.17 -19.85
N SER A 58 7.44 15.38 -18.91
CA SER A 58 6.64 14.28 -18.37
C SER A 58 5.93 13.52 -19.51
N LEU A 59 5.82 12.18 -19.38
CA LEU A 59 5.10 11.34 -20.34
C LEU A 59 3.58 11.61 -20.40
N LEU A 60 3.05 12.36 -19.43
CA LEU A 60 1.70 12.94 -19.50
C LEU A 60 1.51 13.84 -20.73
N PHE A 61 2.60 14.46 -21.22
CA PHE A 61 2.64 15.28 -22.41
C PHE A 61 3.11 14.45 -23.62
N SER A 62 2.14 13.72 -24.18
CA SER A 62 2.31 12.84 -25.33
C SER A 62 1.10 12.95 -26.27
N ASP A 63 1.21 12.34 -27.43
CA ASP A 63 0.08 12.23 -28.36
C ASP A 63 -1.12 11.57 -27.67
N HIS A 64 -2.31 11.91 -28.15
CA HIS A 64 -3.58 11.47 -27.60
C HIS A 64 -3.95 12.06 -26.21
N MET A 65 -3.15 12.94 -25.62
CA MET A 65 -3.46 13.51 -24.31
C MET A 65 -4.77 14.31 -24.27
N VAL A 66 -5.32 14.49 -23.06
CA VAL A 66 -6.50 15.34 -22.81
C VAL A 66 -6.16 16.40 -21.77
N LEU A 67 -6.32 17.68 -22.12
CA LEU A 67 -6.15 18.82 -21.21
C LEU A 67 -7.50 19.30 -20.68
N GLN A 68 -7.51 19.78 -19.43
CA GLN A 68 -8.71 20.38 -18.84
C GLN A 68 -9.16 21.62 -19.62
N GLN A 69 -10.43 21.66 -20.02
CA GLN A 69 -11.03 22.78 -20.75
C GLN A 69 -11.23 24.00 -19.88
N GLN A 70 -11.27 25.18 -20.53
CA GLN A 70 -11.57 26.47 -19.91
C GLN A 70 -10.75 26.75 -18.64
N SER A 71 -9.48 26.36 -18.65
CA SER A 71 -8.57 26.44 -17.52
C SER A 71 -7.23 27.03 -17.95
N GLU A 72 -6.41 27.38 -16.96
CA GLU A 72 -4.98 27.51 -17.13
C GLU A 72 -4.34 26.17 -16.76
N VAL A 73 -3.70 25.51 -17.73
CA VAL A 73 -3.10 24.18 -17.55
C VAL A 73 -1.59 24.27 -17.49
N ALA A 74 -1.01 23.54 -16.54
CA ALA A 74 0.43 23.56 -16.32
C ALA A 74 1.15 22.70 -17.36
N PHE A 75 2.22 23.24 -17.93
CA PHE A 75 3.26 22.48 -18.62
C PHE A 75 4.57 22.64 -17.85
N TRP A 76 5.33 21.55 -17.74
CA TRP A 76 6.61 21.55 -17.06
C TRP A 76 7.55 20.49 -17.66
N GLY A 77 8.83 20.66 -17.36
CA GLY A 77 9.88 19.76 -17.79
C GLY A 77 11.25 20.27 -17.36
N THR A 78 12.27 19.69 -17.97
CA THR A 78 13.67 20.16 -17.83
C THR A 78 14.23 20.52 -19.21
N TYR A 79 15.15 21.48 -19.21
CA TYR A 79 15.91 21.89 -20.37
C TYR A 79 17.18 22.59 -19.89
N LYS A 80 18.01 23.05 -20.82
CA LYS A 80 19.22 23.80 -20.52
C LYS A 80 18.94 25.01 -19.64
N ALA A 81 19.63 25.07 -18.50
CA ALA A 81 19.49 26.15 -17.53
C ALA A 81 19.63 27.53 -18.19
N GLN A 82 18.81 28.49 -17.75
CA GLN A 82 18.78 29.86 -18.25
C GLN A 82 18.45 30.02 -19.74
N ASN A 83 17.91 28.98 -20.39
CA ASN A 83 17.48 29.04 -21.78
C ASN A 83 15.94 29.03 -21.92
N LYS A 84 15.47 29.62 -23.02
CA LYS A 84 14.05 29.83 -23.30
C LYS A 84 13.39 28.55 -23.82
N VAL A 85 12.19 28.27 -23.29
CA VAL A 85 11.26 27.24 -23.78
C VAL A 85 9.98 27.93 -24.22
N MET A 86 9.48 27.63 -25.42
CA MET A 86 8.26 28.21 -25.98
C MET A 86 7.24 27.11 -26.27
N ILE A 87 5.97 27.38 -26.01
CA ILE A 87 4.84 26.51 -26.33
C ILE A 87 3.89 27.27 -27.24
N SER A 88 3.60 26.70 -28.41
CA SER A 88 2.64 27.20 -29.39
C SER A 88 1.53 26.17 -29.59
N ALA A 89 0.32 26.55 -29.24
CA ALA A 89 -0.87 25.72 -29.40
C ALA A 89 -1.65 26.12 -30.65
N SER A 90 -2.14 25.13 -31.40
CA SER A 90 -2.90 25.32 -32.65
C SER A 90 -4.19 26.13 -32.52
N TRP A 91 -4.69 26.33 -31.29
CA TRP A 91 -5.81 27.25 -31.00
C TRP A 91 -5.39 28.72 -30.85
N GLY A 92 -4.19 29.09 -31.31
CA GLY A 92 -3.75 30.47 -31.47
C GLY A 92 -3.06 31.08 -30.24
N ILE A 93 -2.58 30.26 -29.30
CA ILE A 93 -1.85 30.74 -28.12
C ILE A 93 -0.38 30.34 -28.22
N THR A 94 0.50 31.33 -28.08
CA THR A 94 1.94 31.12 -27.95
C THR A 94 2.44 31.81 -26.69
N ILE A 95 3.15 31.06 -25.86
CA ILE A 95 3.73 31.53 -24.59
C ILE A 95 5.13 30.96 -24.42
N SER A 96 5.91 31.56 -23.53
CA SER A 96 7.28 31.10 -23.26
C SER A 96 7.70 31.37 -21.82
N THR A 97 8.65 30.57 -21.35
CA THR A 97 9.32 30.70 -20.06
C THR A 97 10.83 30.47 -20.23
N THR A 98 11.59 30.63 -19.16
CA THR A 98 13.02 30.34 -19.11
C THR A 98 13.26 29.28 -18.05
N ALA A 99 14.04 28.24 -18.39
CA ALA A 99 14.49 27.25 -17.41
C ALA A 99 15.35 27.90 -16.33
N ASN A 100 15.14 27.50 -15.07
CA ASN A 100 15.89 28.03 -13.94
C ASN A 100 17.33 27.50 -13.90
N ASP A 101 18.10 27.85 -12.86
CA ASP A 101 19.50 27.41 -12.70
C ASP A 101 19.69 25.89 -12.65
N ASN A 102 18.65 25.15 -12.27
CA ASN A 102 18.64 23.69 -12.21
C ASN A 102 18.10 23.06 -13.51
N GLY A 103 17.75 23.87 -14.52
CA GLY A 103 17.16 23.41 -15.77
C GLY A 103 15.65 23.18 -15.73
N ASN A 104 14.99 23.32 -14.57
CA ASN A 104 13.55 23.12 -14.46
C ASN A 104 12.80 24.31 -15.04
N TRP A 105 11.73 24.04 -15.76
CA TRP A 105 10.83 25.08 -16.27
C TRP A 105 9.38 24.68 -16.07
N SER A 106 8.52 25.70 -15.94
CA SER A 106 7.08 25.53 -15.99
C SER A 106 6.41 26.79 -16.54
N LEU A 107 5.21 26.62 -17.09
CA LEU A 107 4.36 27.71 -17.54
C LEU A 107 2.87 27.29 -17.47
N GLN A 108 1.98 28.27 -17.57
CA GLN A 108 0.53 28.06 -17.61
C GLN A 108 -0.01 28.39 -19.00
N LEU A 109 -0.69 27.44 -19.63
CA LEU A 109 -1.30 27.56 -20.95
C LEU A 109 -2.82 27.66 -20.81
N LYS A 110 -3.44 28.70 -21.36
CA LYS A 110 -4.90 28.82 -21.35
C LYS A 110 -5.52 27.86 -22.38
N THR A 111 -6.51 27.07 -21.97
CA THR A 111 -7.25 26.15 -22.86
C THR A 111 -8.59 26.73 -23.30
N PRO A 112 -9.05 26.42 -24.54
CA PRO A 112 -10.37 26.83 -25.02
C PRO A 112 -11.49 25.98 -24.36
N SER A 113 -12.73 26.16 -24.84
CA SER A 113 -13.79 25.18 -24.60
C SER A 113 -13.44 23.82 -25.19
N ALA A 114 -14.11 22.76 -24.72
CA ALA A 114 -13.89 21.41 -25.19
C ALA A 114 -13.93 21.26 -26.72
N GLY A 115 -13.06 20.39 -27.23
CA GLY A 115 -12.90 20.13 -28.66
C GLY A 115 -11.54 19.50 -28.99
N GLY A 116 -11.25 19.44 -30.29
CA GLY A 116 -10.04 18.82 -30.84
C GLY A 116 -10.37 18.00 -32.09
N PRO A 117 -9.38 17.29 -32.66
CA PRO A 117 -7.99 17.25 -32.21
C PRO A 117 -7.24 18.57 -32.47
N PHE A 118 -6.43 18.97 -31.50
CA PHE A 118 -5.47 20.07 -31.61
C PHE A 118 -4.04 19.53 -31.68
N SER A 119 -3.09 20.40 -32.02
CA SER A 119 -1.66 20.16 -31.83
C SER A 119 -1.02 21.23 -30.94
N ILE A 120 0.06 20.85 -30.27
CA ILE A 120 0.93 21.73 -29.46
C ILE A 120 2.37 21.51 -29.89
N GLN A 121 3.08 22.59 -30.21
CA GLN A 121 4.49 22.58 -30.52
C GLN A 121 5.28 23.20 -29.37
N ILE A 122 6.25 22.46 -28.83
CA ILE A 122 7.20 22.94 -27.83
C ILE A 122 8.54 23.14 -28.52
N THR A 123 9.07 24.35 -28.47
CA THR A 123 10.31 24.73 -29.14
C THR A 123 11.32 25.30 -28.17
N THR A 124 12.58 24.90 -28.33
CA THR A 124 13.74 25.49 -27.68
C THR A 124 14.71 26.02 -28.76
N ALA A 125 15.93 26.40 -28.38
CA ALA A 125 16.94 26.80 -29.36
C ALA A 125 17.43 25.61 -30.21
N THR A 126 17.37 24.39 -29.68
CA THR A 126 17.92 23.18 -30.29
C THR A 126 16.86 22.13 -30.63
N ASP A 127 15.73 22.14 -29.93
CA ASP A 127 14.73 21.08 -30.00
C ASP A 127 13.37 21.60 -30.45
N THR A 128 12.60 20.72 -31.09
CA THR A 128 11.18 20.92 -31.37
C THR A 128 10.44 19.63 -31.12
N LYS A 129 9.50 19.64 -30.17
CA LYS A 129 8.59 18.53 -29.88
C LYS A 129 7.19 18.91 -30.33
N LEU A 130 6.57 18.06 -31.15
CA LEU A 130 5.18 18.21 -31.58
C LEU A 130 4.33 17.17 -30.86
N LEU A 131 3.26 17.63 -30.21
CA LEU A 131 2.20 16.80 -29.64
C LEU A 131 0.99 16.89 -30.56
N ASN A 132 0.54 15.75 -31.07
CA ASN A 132 -0.60 15.63 -31.97
C ASN A 132 -1.79 14.99 -31.25
N ASP A 133 -2.97 15.18 -31.84
CA ASP A 133 -4.20 14.62 -31.31
C ASP A 133 -4.43 15.00 -29.83
N VAL A 134 -4.26 16.28 -29.51
CA VAL A 134 -4.51 16.83 -28.17
C VAL A 134 -5.98 17.21 -28.07
N MET A 135 -6.71 16.61 -27.12
CA MET A 135 -8.10 16.97 -26.85
C MET A 135 -8.18 17.96 -25.69
N ILE A 136 -9.16 18.85 -25.77
CA ILE A 136 -9.54 19.74 -24.67
C ILE A 136 -10.88 19.23 -24.13
N GLY A 137 -10.97 18.95 -22.83
CA GLY A 137 -12.13 18.29 -22.24
C GLY A 137 -12.12 18.26 -20.71
N GLU A 138 -12.73 17.25 -20.11
CA GLU A 138 -12.73 17.05 -18.66
C GLU A 138 -11.67 16.01 -18.26
N VAL A 139 -10.79 16.35 -17.33
CA VAL A 139 -9.72 15.46 -16.86
C VAL A 139 -9.98 15.02 -15.43
N TRP A 140 -10.03 13.72 -15.17
CA TRP A 140 -10.23 13.16 -13.83
C TRP A 140 -9.11 12.21 -13.43
N LEU A 141 -8.69 12.27 -12.16
CA LEU A 141 -7.76 11.31 -11.57
C LEU A 141 -8.53 10.13 -10.97
N ALA A 142 -8.30 8.91 -11.46
CA ALA A 142 -8.86 7.68 -10.93
C ALA A 142 -7.80 6.90 -10.14
N SER A 143 -8.01 6.72 -8.84
CA SER A 143 -7.03 6.10 -7.95
C SER A 143 -7.63 5.20 -6.87
N GLY A 144 -6.77 4.48 -6.15
CA GLY A 144 -7.14 3.53 -5.11
C GLY A 144 -6.41 2.20 -5.23
N GLN A 145 -7.09 1.13 -4.84
CA GLN A 145 -6.54 -0.24 -4.87
C GLN A 145 -7.22 -1.10 -5.95
N SER A 146 -7.27 -2.43 -5.73
CA SER A 146 -7.69 -3.44 -6.70
C SER A 146 -9.07 -3.19 -7.31
N ASN A 147 -10.02 -2.61 -6.56
CA ASN A 147 -11.33 -2.26 -7.09
C ASN A 147 -11.33 -1.09 -8.09
N MET A 148 -10.34 -0.19 -8.01
CA MET A 148 -10.05 0.80 -9.05
C MET A 148 -9.14 0.20 -10.14
N GLU A 149 -8.19 -0.66 -9.79
CA GLU A 149 -7.24 -1.29 -10.73
C GLU A 149 -7.91 -2.24 -11.71
N MET A 150 -8.95 -2.95 -11.27
CA MET A 150 -9.55 -4.05 -12.02
C MET A 150 -9.88 -3.65 -13.47
N PRO A 151 -9.27 -4.32 -14.46
CA PRO A 151 -9.45 -3.95 -15.86
C PRO A 151 -10.85 -4.35 -16.34
N LEU A 152 -11.32 -3.77 -17.45
CA LEU A 152 -12.63 -4.06 -18.02
C LEU A 152 -12.78 -5.53 -18.42
N LYS A 153 -11.67 -6.20 -18.80
CA LYS A 153 -11.61 -7.66 -19.04
C LYS A 153 -11.69 -8.53 -17.76
N GLY A 154 -11.56 -7.91 -16.58
CA GLY A 154 -11.48 -8.60 -15.29
C GLY A 154 -10.19 -9.42 -15.09
N TRP A 155 -10.19 -10.23 -14.04
CA TRP A 155 -9.21 -11.29 -13.77
C TRP A 155 -9.91 -12.66 -13.70
N PRO A 156 -10.40 -13.18 -14.84
CA PRO A 156 -11.09 -14.47 -14.88
C PRO A 156 -10.18 -15.63 -14.44
N PRO A 157 -10.75 -16.73 -13.92
CA PRO A 157 -12.20 -16.98 -13.80
C PRO A 157 -12.85 -16.40 -12.54
N ASN A 158 -12.06 -15.91 -11.57
CA ASN A 158 -12.56 -15.61 -10.23
C ASN A 158 -13.16 -14.19 -10.13
N ASP A 159 -12.50 -13.21 -10.75
CA ASP A 159 -12.90 -11.80 -10.72
C ASP A 159 -13.36 -11.37 -12.11
N VAL A 160 -14.65 -11.51 -12.38
CA VAL A 160 -15.24 -11.15 -13.69
C VAL A 160 -15.89 -9.77 -13.64
N ILE A 161 -16.01 -9.13 -14.80
CA ILE A 161 -16.87 -7.95 -14.99
C ILE A 161 -18.16 -8.39 -15.67
N VAL A 162 -19.31 -7.98 -15.14
CA VAL A 162 -20.61 -8.24 -15.77
C VAL A 162 -20.57 -7.69 -17.20
N ASN A 163 -20.99 -8.47 -18.20
CA ASN A 163 -21.02 -8.08 -19.62
C ASN A 163 -19.66 -7.62 -20.20
N SER A 164 -18.53 -8.04 -19.62
CA SER A 164 -17.18 -7.63 -20.04
C SER A 164 -16.94 -7.68 -21.55
N GLU A 165 -17.18 -8.84 -22.18
CA GLU A 165 -16.93 -9.05 -23.61
C GLU A 165 -17.75 -8.10 -24.50
N GLU A 166 -19.03 -7.90 -24.17
CA GLU A 166 -19.92 -6.99 -24.89
C GLU A 166 -19.48 -5.54 -24.73
N GLU A 167 -19.08 -5.15 -23.51
CA GLU A 167 -18.64 -3.78 -23.22
C GLU A 167 -17.33 -3.44 -23.93
N ILE A 168 -16.39 -4.39 -23.99
CA ILE A 168 -15.14 -4.24 -24.75
C ILE A 168 -15.41 -4.16 -26.25
N ALA A 169 -16.20 -5.09 -26.80
CA ALA A 169 -16.51 -5.11 -28.23
C ALA A 169 -17.22 -3.82 -28.70
N LYS A 170 -17.98 -3.17 -27.82
CA LYS A 170 -18.69 -1.91 -28.10
C LYS A 170 -17.91 -0.65 -27.72
N ALA A 171 -16.73 -0.76 -27.11
CA ALA A 171 -15.93 0.39 -26.74
C ALA A 171 -15.40 1.08 -28.00
N ASN A 172 -16.13 2.04 -28.55
CA ASN A 172 -15.72 2.82 -29.72
C ASN A 172 -15.90 4.32 -29.43
N PHE A 173 -15.10 4.83 -28.49
CA PHE A 173 -15.19 6.20 -28.00
C PHE A 173 -13.88 6.94 -28.24
N GLN A 174 -13.78 7.63 -29.38
CA GLN A 174 -12.60 8.42 -29.79
C GLN A 174 -12.25 9.55 -28.79
N ASP A 175 -13.27 10.04 -28.10
CA ASP A 175 -13.21 11.14 -27.15
C ASP A 175 -13.02 10.70 -25.70
N ILE A 176 -12.93 9.39 -25.42
CA ILE A 176 -12.60 8.87 -24.09
C ILE A 176 -11.18 8.33 -24.12
N ARG A 177 -10.33 8.86 -23.25
CA ARG A 177 -8.91 8.49 -23.23
C ARG A 177 -8.44 8.25 -21.80
N MET A 178 -7.54 7.29 -21.63
CA MET A 178 -6.98 6.94 -20.33
C MET A 178 -5.46 6.94 -20.39
N PHE A 179 -4.82 7.68 -19.49
CA PHE A 179 -3.41 7.56 -19.17
C PHE A 179 -3.24 6.58 -18.03
N THR A 180 -2.68 5.41 -18.28
CA THR A 180 -2.43 4.42 -17.23
C THR A 180 -1.02 4.59 -16.70
N VAL A 181 -0.90 4.90 -15.42
CA VAL A 181 0.38 5.03 -14.71
C VAL A 181 0.95 3.64 -14.45
N ASN A 182 2.20 3.41 -14.85
CA ASN A 182 2.91 2.20 -14.49
C ASN A 182 3.15 2.16 -12.98
N ARG A 183 2.96 0.98 -12.39
CA ARG A 183 3.17 0.75 -10.97
C ARG A 183 4.64 0.96 -10.61
N ASN A 184 4.91 1.88 -9.69
CA ASN A 184 6.25 2.20 -9.21
C ASN A 184 6.20 2.55 -7.71
N MET A 185 7.35 2.48 -7.04
CA MET A 185 7.50 2.72 -5.61
C MET A 185 8.75 3.54 -5.34
N SER A 186 8.66 4.53 -4.46
CA SER A 186 9.84 5.28 -4.03
C SER A 186 9.69 5.80 -2.61
N LEU A 187 10.77 5.72 -1.83
CA LEU A 187 10.82 6.33 -0.49
C LEU A 187 10.90 7.86 -0.57
N GLU A 188 11.27 8.41 -1.73
CA GLU A 188 11.35 9.85 -2.00
C GLU A 188 10.45 10.25 -3.18
N PRO A 189 9.87 11.46 -3.18
CA PRO A 189 9.10 11.95 -4.31
C PRO A 189 9.89 11.87 -5.62
N LEU A 190 9.26 11.32 -6.66
CA LEU A 190 9.80 11.32 -8.02
C LEU A 190 9.21 12.49 -8.81
N ASP A 191 9.98 13.01 -9.77
CA ASP A 191 9.54 14.05 -10.69
C ASP A 191 9.12 13.49 -12.07
N THR A 192 9.37 12.19 -12.30
CA THR A 192 9.07 11.49 -13.54
C THR A 192 8.03 10.41 -13.33
N ILE A 193 7.28 10.11 -14.39
CA ILE A 193 6.22 9.10 -14.41
C ILE A 193 6.36 8.24 -15.65
N GLU A 194 6.02 6.96 -15.50
CA GLU A 194 5.85 6.03 -16.61
C GLU A 194 4.37 5.76 -16.86
N GLY A 195 4.00 5.63 -18.14
CA GLY A 195 2.63 5.38 -18.56
C GLY A 195 2.39 5.89 -19.98
N ASN A 196 1.17 5.71 -20.49
CA ASN A 196 0.80 6.14 -21.83
C ASN A 196 -0.71 6.42 -21.94
N TRP A 197 -1.06 7.40 -22.79
CA TRP A 197 -2.44 7.65 -23.20
C TRP A 197 -2.91 6.59 -24.20
N GLN A 198 -4.14 6.11 -24.03
CA GLN A 198 -4.85 5.26 -24.98
C GLN A 198 -6.27 5.74 -25.18
N ILE A 199 -6.78 5.59 -26.40
CA ILE A 199 -8.18 5.85 -26.77
C ILE A 199 -9.03 4.64 -26.35
N ALA A 200 -10.29 4.83 -25.94
CA ALA A 200 -11.21 3.74 -25.60
C ALA A 200 -11.79 3.04 -26.85
N LEU A 201 -10.98 2.15 -27.44
CA LEU A 201 -11.33 1.30 -28.60
C LEU A 201 -11.46 -0.17 -28.17
N PRO A 202 -12.02 -1.08 -29.00
CA PRO A 202 -12.17 -2.47 -28.60
C PRO A 202 -10.83 -3.15 -28.29
N GLU A 203 -9.75 -2.70 -28.94
CA GLU A 203 -8.40 -3.24 -28.79
C GLU A 203 -7.70 -2.80 -27.49
N THR A 204 -8.15 -1.71 -26.87
CA THR A 204 -7.47 -1.07 -25.73
C THR A 204 -8.33 -1.01 -24.47
N ALA A 205 -9.65 -0.86 -24.62
CA ALA A 205 -10.57 -0.67 -23.50
C ALA A 205 -10.61 -1.87 -22.54
N GLY A 206 -10.25 -3.06 -23.01
CA GLY A 206 -10.12 -4.25 -22.15
C GLY A 206 -9.14 -4.07 -20.99
N ASP A 207 -8.11 -3.25 -21.15
CA ASP A 207 -7.07 -2.98 -20.14
C ASP A 207 -7.37 -1.75 -19.28
N PHE A 208 -8.42 -0.98 -19.59
CA PHE A 208 -8.79 0.19 -18.81
C PHE A 208 -9.39 -0.24 -17.48
N SER A 209 -9.17 0.55 -16.42
CA SER A 209 -9.94 0.43 -15.18
C SER A 209 -11.44 0.38 -15.50
N ALA A 210 -12.12 -0.70 -15.13
CA ALA A 210 -13.54 -0.88 -15.40
C ALA A 210 -14.37 0.24 -14.74
N THR A 211 -14.05 0.56 -13.48
CA THR A 211 -14.71 1.64 -12.73
C THR A 211 -14.53 2.99 -13.44
N ALA A 212 -13.31 3.33 -13.85
CA ALA A 212 -13.03 4.60 -14.48
C ALA A 212 -13.56 4.68 -15.93
N TYR A 213 -13.57 3.57 -16.66
CA TYR A 213 -14.19 3.46 -17.98
C TYR A 213 -15.69 3.76 -17.91
N PHE A 214 -16.44 3.13 -16.99
CA PHE A 214 -17.88 3.37 -16.88
C PHE A 214 -18.21 4.78 -16.36
N PHE A 215 -17.35 5.34 -15.50
CA PHE A 215 -17.41 6.74 -15.11
C PHE A 215 -17.26 7.68 -16.32
N ALA A 216 -16.18 7.52 -17.08
CA ALA A 216 -15.90 8.34 -18.25
C ALA A 216 -16.98 8.21 -19.32
N ARG A 217 -17.46 6.99 -19.59
CA ARG A 217 -18.54 6.72 -20.54
C ARG A 217 -19.83 7.45 -20.18
N ARG A 218 -20.23 7.43 -18.91
CA ARG A 218 -21.43 8.15 -18.48
C ARG A 218 -21.25 9.66 -18.61
N LEU A 219 -20.10 10.22 -18.22
CA LEU A 219 -19.82 11.65 -18.40
C LEU A 219 -19.85 12.05 -19.88
N TYR A 220 -19.17 11.31 -20.74
CA TYR A 220 -19.17 11.55 -22.18
C TYR A 220 -20.59 11.56 -22.75
N ASN A 221 -21.42 10.57 -22.38
CA ASN A 221 -22.78 10.47 -22.88
C ASN A 221 -23.67 11.67 -22.48
N GLU A 222 -23.44 12.26 -21.32
CA GLU A 222 -24.26 13.33 -20.75
C GLU A 222 -23.75 14.75 -21.06
N LEU A 223 -22.43 14.88 -21.28
CA LEU A 223 -21.76 16.16 -21.53
C LEU A 223 -21.40 16.36 -22.99
N LYS A 224 -21.16 15.29 -23.75
CA LYS A 224 -20.72 15.31 -25.16
C LYS A 224 -19.42 16.12 -25.35
N VAL A 225 -18.48 15.97 -24.41
CA VAL A 225 -17.13 16.56 -24.45
C VAL A 225 -16.07 15.47 -24.25
N PRO A 226 -14.81 15.65 -24.71
CA PRO A 226 -13.74 14.70 -24.45
C PRO A 226 -13.53 14.48 -22.95
N ILE A 227 -13.28 13.23 -22.57
CA ILE A 227 -13.03 12.81 -21.19
C ILE A 227 -11.66 12.14 -21.11
N GLY A 228 -10.75 12.75 -20.36
CA GLY A 228 -9.46 12.20 -20.00
C GLY A 228 -9.48 11.61 -18.60
N ILE A 229 -9.01 10.37 -18.45
CA ILE A 229 -8.77 9.75 -17.15
C ILE A 229 -7.28 9.56 -16.96
N ILE A 230 -6.73 10.01 -15.83
CA ILE A 230 -5.41 9.57 -15.37
C ILE A 230 -5.66 8.45 -14.36
N HIS A 231 -5.27 7.23 -14.68
CA HIS A 231 -5.46 6.04 -13.85
C HIS A 231 -4.16 5.71 -13.09
N SER A 232 -4.19 5.86 -11.77
CA SER A 232 -3.06 5.60 -10.87
C SER A 232 -3.52 4.80 -9.66
N SER A 233 -3.42 3.47 -9.70
CA SER A 233 -3.90 2.58 -8.63
C SER A 233 -3.02 1.35 -8.47
N TRP A 234 -3.05 0.72 -7.29
CA TRP A 234 -2.35 -0.54 -7.03
C TRP A 234 -3.06 -1.37 -5.96
N GLY A 235 -3.45 -2.60 -6.29
CA GLY A 235 -4.09 -3.57 -5.41
C GLY A 235 -3.37 -3.87 -4.10
N GLY A 236 -4.17 -4.11 -3.05
CA GLY A 236 -3.65 -4.45 -1.71
C GLY A 236 -2.95 -3.30 -0.99
N THR A 237 -3.26 -2.04 -1.32
CA THR A 237 -2.56 -0.88 -0.76
C THR A 237 -3.48 -0.06 0.15
N PRO A 238 -2.99 0.36 1.32
CA PRO A 238 -3.77 1.16 2.24
C PRO A 238 -3.65 2.67 1.95
N ALA A 239 -4.59 3.47 2.45
CA ALA A 239 -4.64 4.92 2.17
C ALA A 239 -3.35 5.68 2.54
N GLU A 240 -2.64 5.27 3.58
CA GLU A 240 -1.37 5.88 3.99
C GLU A 240 -0.26 5.75 2.95
N SER A 241 -0.29 4.75 2.07
CA SER A 241 0.70 4.64 0.97
C SER A 241 0.53 5.74 -0.08
N TRP A 242 -0.67 6.30 -0.17
CA TRP A 242 -1.09 7.33 -1.13
C TRP A 242 -1.12 8.75 -0.52
N THR A 243 -0.64 8.91 0.70
CA THR A 243 -0.58 10.19 1.42
C THR A 243 0.86 10.67 1.55
N SER A 244 1.12 11.96 1.36
CA SER A 244 2.49 12.50 1.46
C SER A 244 3.06 12.34 2.87
N LYS A 245 4.39 12.22 2.95
CA LYS A 245 5.10 12.07 4.23
C LYS A 245 4.78 13.21 5.20
N PRO A 246 4.83 14.51 4.82
CA PRO A 246 4.50 15.60 5.74
C PRO A 246 3.07 15.52 6.30
N GLN A 247 2.11 15.07 5.48
CA GLN A 247 0.74 14.89 5.95
C GLN A 247 0.63 13.75 6.96
N LEU A 248 1.33 12.62 6.74
CA LEU A 248 1.32 11.50 7.68
C LEU A 248 2.01 11.81 9.00
N GLU A 249 3.11 12.56 8.97
CA GLU A 249 3.80 13.06 10.17
C GLU A 249 2.85 13.89 11.04
N SER A 250 1.98 14.71 10.42
CA SER A 250 0.99 15.50 11.17
C SER A 250 -0.08 14.66 11.89
N LEU A 251 -0.25 13.39 11.52
CA LEU A 251 -1.22 12.48 12.15
C LEU A 251 -0.61 11.69 13.33
N GLY A 252 0.72 11.57 13.41
CA GLY A 252 1.46 10.85 14.46
C GLY A 252 1.36 9.32 14.43
N ASP A 253 0.51 8.74 13.57
CA ASP A 253 0.24 7.30 13.55
C ASP A 253 1.36 6.45 12.96
N PHE A 254 2.26 7.08 12.20
CA PHE A 254 3.28 6.40 11.39
C PHE A 254 4.70 6.82 11.77
N ASP A 255 4.89 7.52 12.89
CA ASP A 255 6.17 8.10 13.29
C ASP A 255 7.32 7.09 13.33
N THR A 256 7.08 5.89 13.86
CA THR A 256 8.11 4.85 13.96
C THR A 256 8.61 4.45 12.58
N VAL A 257 7.71 4.09 11.66
CA VAL A 257 8.09 3.67 10.30
C VAL A 257 8.69 4.82 9.49
N LEU A 258 8.16 6.04 9.61
CA LEU A 258 8.71 7.22 8.93
C LEU A 258 10.09 7.61 9.43
N LYS A 259 10.38 7.43 10.73
CA LYS A 259 11.73 7.58 11.31
C LYS A 259 12.67 6.52 10.74
N THR A 260 12.24 5.26 10.67
CA THR A 260 13.04 4.18 10.08
C THR A 260 13.38 4.46 8.61
N ILE A 261 12.40 4.89 7.80
CA ILE A 261 12.63 5.29 6.38
C ILE A 261 13.71 6.38 6.29
N SER A 262 13.62 7.37 7.17
CA SER A 262 14.57 8.49 7.20
C SER A 262 15.99 8.05 7.60
N GLN A 263 16.11 7.00 8.44
CA GLN A 263 17.39 6.47 8.92
C GLN A 263 18.03 5.47 7.96
N GLN A 264 17.24 4.64 7.25
CA GLN A 264 17.71 3.65 6.27
C GLN A 264 18.55 4.28 5.14
N LYS A 265 18.39 5.58 4.87
CA LYS A 265 19.25 6.35 3.97
C LYS A 265 20.76 6.23 4.28
N LYS A 266 21.14 5.74 5.46
CA LYS A 266 22.53 5.38 5.79
C LYS A 266 22.87 3.96 5.29
N GLN A 267 22.91 3.74 3.98
CA GLN A 267 23.32 2.46 3.35
C GLN A 267 24.64 1.90 3.92
N GLN A 268 25.57 2.77 4.31
CA GLN A 268 26.83 2.37 4.94
C GLN A 268 26.64 1.58 6.26
N VAL A 269 25.58 1.87 7.02
CA VAL A 269 25.28 1.17 8.28
C VAL A 269 24.74 -0.24 8.00
N VAL A 270 23.88 -0.39 7.00
CA VAL A 270 23.38 -1.71 6.55
C VAL A 270 24.52 -2.57 6.00
N ALA A 271 25.34 -2.01 5.11
CA ALA A 271 26.49 -2.73 4.54
C ALA A 271 27.50 -3.18 5.61
N SER A 272 27.79 -2.31 6.59
CA SER A 272 28.72 -2.65 7.68
C SER A 272 28.17 -3.68 8.67
N TRP A 273 26.84 -3.81 8.80
CA TRP A 273 26.24 -4.90 9.56
C TRP A 273 26.48 -6.24 8.86
N PHE A 274 26.08 -6.37 7.59
CA PHE A 274 26.17 -7.64 6.86
C PHE A 274 27.60 -8.09 6.58
N SER A 275 28.56 -7.15 6.47
CA SER A 275 29.97 -7.50 6.29
C SER A 275 30.59 -8.26 7.47
N LYS A 276 29.92 -8.30 8.64
CA LYS A 276 30.39 -9.04 9.81
C LYS A 276 30.12 -10.55 9.74
N TRP A 277 29.27 -10.99 8.80
CA TRP A 277 28.71 -12.34 8.80
C TRP A 277 29.12 -13.14 7.56
N GLU A 278 29.30 -14.45 7.73
CA GLU A 278 29.50 -15.35 6.61
C GLU A 278 28.25 -15.38 5.72
N SER A 279 28.46 -15.39 4.40
CA SER A 279 27.36 -15.38 3.45
C SER A 279 27.33 -16.58 2.52
N ALA A 280 26.13 -17.08 2.25
CA ALA A 280 25.86 -18.17 1.33
C ALA A 280 24.88 -17.74 0.24
N PRO A 281 24.95 -18.30 -0.99
CA PRO A 281 23.97 -18.02 -2.02
C PRO A 281 22.58 -18.55 -1.62
N ILE A 282 21.52 -17.91 -2.13
CA ILE A 282 20.16 -18.45 -2.00
C ILE A 282 20.06 -19.76 -2.80
N PRO A 283 19.54 -20.85 -2.19
CA PRO A 283 19.29 -22.09 -2.91
C PRO A 283 18.35 -21.90 -4.12
N SER A 284 18.66 -22.58 -5.21
CA SER A 284 17.88 -22.52 -6.47
C SER A 284 17.03 -23.78 -6.72
N THR A 285 17.28 -24.83 -5.94
CA THR A 285 16.60 -26.12 -6.07
C THR A 285 16.05 -26.57 -4.72
N ARG A 286 14.96 -27.35 -4.75
CA ARG A 286 14.37 -27.93 -3.55
C ARG A 286 15.39 -28.74 -2.72
N GLN A 287 16.23 -29.54 -3.38
CA GLN A 287 17.25 -30.34 -2.67
C GLN A 287 18.22 -29.46 -1.89
N GLN A 288 18.67 -28.33 -2.48
CA GLN A 288 19.55 -27.40 -1.78
C GLN A 288 18.87 -26.77 -0.56
N TRP A 289 17.57 -26.42 -0.66
CA TRP A 289 16.77 -25.94 0.47
C TRP A 289 16.67 -26.97 1.60
N GLU A 290 16.42 -28.25 1.27
CA GLU A 290 16.31 -29.35 2.23
C GLU A 290 17.64 -29.65 2.95
N THR A 291 18.77 -29.38 2.30
CA THR A 291 20.11 -29.60 2.87
C THR A 291 20.68 -28.42 3.66
N LEU A 292 19.95 -27.30 3.76
CA LEU A 292 20.40 -26.16 4.57
C LEU A 292 20.56 -26.60 6.03
N ASP A 293 21.67 -26.23 6.66
CA ASP A 293 21.91 -26.42 8.08
C ASP A 293 22.12 -25.05 8.73
N PHE A 294 21.24 -24.70 9.67
CA PHE A 294 21.36 -23.51 10.51
C PHE A 294 21.50 -23.92 11.97
N ASN A 295 22.46 -24.81 12.22
CA ASN A 295 22.73 -25.49 13.50
C ASN A 295 21.59 -26.42 13.91
N ASP A 296 21.03 -27.16 12.95
CA ASP A 296 19.90 -28.06 13.12
C ASP A 296 20.19 -29.13 14.19
N THR A 297 21.44 -29.63 14.25
CA THR A 297 21.86 -30.62 15.25
C THR A 297 21.68 -30.13 16.69
N LEU A 298 22.01 -28.85 16.97
CA LEU A 298 21.90 -28.27 18.30
C LEU A 298 20.47 -27.78 18.58
N ALA A 299 19.89 -27.03 17.65
CA ALA A 299 18.59 -26.38 17.83
C ALA A 299 17.42 -27.36 17.93
N THR A 300 17.58 -28.60 17.47
CA THR A 300 16.54 -29.64 17.57
C THR A 300 16.69 -30.53 18.80
N HIS A 301 17.86 -30.51 19.46
CA HIS A 301 18.14 -31.40 20.58
C HIS A 301 17.28 -31.03 21.81
N PRO A 302 16.68 -32.01 22.52
CA PRO A 302 15.78 -31.73 23.65
C PRO A 302 16.49 -31.03 24.82
N GLU A 303 17.77 -31.36 25.06
CA GLU A 303 18.59 -30.81 26.14
C GLU A 303 19.31 -29.49 25.80
N TYR A 304 19.11 -28.95 24.59
CA TYR A 304 19.71 -27.66 24.24
C TYR A 304 19.16 -26.53 25.12
N ASP A 305 20.07 -25.75 25.69
CA ASP A 305 19.72 -24.60 26.54
C ASP A 305 19.30 -23.40 25.69
N ASP A 306 17.98 -23.21 25.58
CA ASP A 306 17.36 -22.08 24.91
C ASP A 306 16.92 -20.98 25.91
N SER A 307 17.47 -20.96 27.14
CA SER A 307 17.11 -19.96 28.16
C SER A 307 17.35 -18.51 27.71
N GLY A 308 18.37 -18.28 26.88
CA GLY A 308 18.71 -16.96 26.31
C GLY A 308 17.89 -16.55 25.08
N TRP A 309 16.94 -17.36 24.62
CA TRP A 309 16.14 -17.05 23.43
C TRP A 309 15.01 -16.07 23.75
N SER A 310 14.66 -15.23 22.77
CA SER A 310 13.56 -14.29 22.89
C SER A 310 12.21 -15.00 22.73
N TYR A 311 11.12 -14.35 23.12
CA TYR A 311 9.77 -14.91 22.98
C TYR A 311 8.98 -14.23 21.87
N ILE A 312 8.16 -15.01 21.19
CA ILE A 312 7.18 -14.56 20.21
C ILE A 312 5.85 -15.28 20.43
N THR A 313 4.75 -14.63 20.07
CA THR A 313 3.42 -15.24 20.14
C THR A 313 3.08 -15.86 18.78
N LEU A 314 2.82 -17.17 18.75
CA LEU A 314 2.35 -17.91 17.57
C LEU A 314 0.97 -18.54 17.84
N PRO A 315 0.10 -18.69 16.82
CA PRO A 315 0.27 -18.25 15.44
C PRO A 315 0.30 -16.71 15.29
N GLY A 316 1.00 -16.23 14.26
CA GLY A 316 1.26 -14.80 14.03
C GLY A 316 2.41 -14.56 13.05
N ARG A 317 2.71 -13.28 12.75
CA ARG A 317 3.90 -12.88 11.98
C ARG A 317 5.16 -13.12 12.80
N PHE A 318 6.20 -13.65 12.17
CA PHE A 318 7.49 -13.90 12.82
C PHE A 318 8.66 -13.11 12.22
N ASP A 319 8.39 -12.41 11.12
CA ASP A 319 9.36 -11.67 10.31
C ASP A 319 9.54 -10.21 10.74
N ASN A 320 8.78 -9.74 11.74
CA ASN A 320 8.92 -8.40 12.32
C ASN A 320 9.51 -8.49 13.74
N ILE A 321 10.84 -8.50 13.82
CA ILE A 321 11.62 -8.70 15.06
C ILE A 321 12.77 -7.69 15.14
N ALA A 322 13.27 -7.41 16.36
CA ALA A 322 14.44 -6.54 16.56
C ALA A 322 14.35 -5.18 15.81
N GLU A 323 13.21 -4.50 15.97
CA GLU A 323 12.94 -3.16 15.41
C GLU A 323 12.86 -3.06 13.87
N GLY A 324 12.70 -4.18 13.15
CA GLY A 324 12.43 -4.14 11.71
C GLY A 324 12.00 -5.46 11.09
N GLU A 325 11.75 -5.45 9.77
CA GLU A 325 11.42 -6.67 9.03
C GLU A 325 12.69 -7.45 8.67
N VAL A 326 12.58 -8.78 8.63
CA VAL A 326 13.66 -9.73 8.34
C VAL A 326 13.15 -10.78 7.36
N ASP A 327 13.84 -11.01 6.25
CA ASP A 327 13.73 -12.26 5.48
C ASP A 327 14.85 -13.17 5.98
N GLY A 328 14.61 -14.47 6.15
CA GLY A 328 15.66 -15.36 6.63
C GLY A 328 15.15 -16.59 7.36
N ALA A 329 16.06 -17.21 8.12
CA ALA A 329 15.78 -18.43 8.87
C ALA A 329 15.69 -18.15 10.36
N LEU A 330 14.58 -18.59 10.96
CA LEU A 330 14.35 -18.52 12.40
C LEU A 330 14.09 -19.92 12.97
N TRP A 331 14.65 -20.17 14.14
CA TRP A 331 14.26 -21.31 14.96
C TRP A 331 13.18 -20.91 15.95
N PHE A 332 12.22 -21.79 16.18
CA PHE A 332 11.20 -21.71 17.22
C PHE A 332 11.25 -22.98 18.08
N ARG A 333 11.19 -22.84 19.40
CA ARG A 333 11.19 -23.96 20.35
C ARG A 333 10.05 -23.82 21.36
N LYS A 334 9.37 -24.94 21.65
CA LYS A 334 8.37 -25.03 22.70
C LYS A 334 8.45 -26.38 23.40
N SER A 335 8.39 -26.33 24.73
CA SER A 335 8.30 -27.53 25.56
C SER A 335 6.85 -27.88 25.84
N VAL A 336 6.52 -29.16 25.76
CA VAL A 336 5.21 -29.73 26.12
C VAL A 336 5.41 -30.90 27.07
N PHE A 337 4.47 -31.11 27.99
CA PHE A 337 4.50 -32.24 28.92
C PHE A 337 3.48 -33.30 28.51
N ILE A 338 3.93 -34.54 28.37
CA ILE A 338 3.10 -35.67 27.92
C ILE A 338 3.19 -36.80 28.95
N ASP A 339 2.06 -37.12 29.57
CA ASP A 339 1.99 -38.17 30.60
C ASP A 339 1.69 -39.56 30.04
N ASP A 340 1.03 -39.64 28.88
CA ASP A 340 0.70 -40.88 28.17
C ASP A 340 1.27 -40.87 26.75
N ILE A 341 2.28 -41.71 26.53
CA ILE A 341 2.96 -41.94 25.24
C ILE A 341 2.61 -43.30 24.63
N SER A 342 1.47 -43.89 24.99
CA SER A 342 1.08 -45.23 24.48
C SER A 342 0.59 -45.23 23.02
N THR A 343 0.22 -44.07 22.50
CA THR A 343 -0.26 -43.86 21.12
C THR A 343 0.56 -42.80 20.42
N ASP A 344 0.56 -42.84 19.09
CA ASP A 344 1.11 -41.75 18.29
C ASP A 344 0.29 -40.47 18.51
N PHE A 345 0.94 -39.33 18.27
CA PHE A 345 0.30 -38.02 18.28
C PHE A 345 0.21 -37.47 16.86
N THR A 346 -0.70 -36.53 16.66
CA THR A 346 -0.81 -35.70 15.47
C THR A 346 -0.43 -34.28 15.84
N LEU A 347 0.60 -33.76 15.19
CA LEU A 347 1.00 -32.36 15.26
C LEU A 347 0.35 -31.62 14.10
N THR A 348 -0.56 -30.70 14.40
CA THR A 348 -1.20 -29.82 13.42
C THR A 348 -0.65 -28.42 13.60
N LEU A 349 -0.10 -27.85 12.54
CA LEU A 349 0.31 -26.45 12.47
C LEU A 349 -0.50 -25.78 11.36
N GLY A 350 -0.75 -24.47 11.48
CA GLY A 350 -1.24 -23.69 10.36
C GLY A 350 -0.29 -23.71 9.16
N ALA A 351 -0.64 -22.96 8.12
CA ALA A 351 0.34 -22.72 7.06
C ALA A 351 1.51 -21.88 7.61
N ILE A 352 2.72 -22.29 7.25
CA ILE A 352 3.98 -21.61 7.59
C ILE A 352 4.51 -21.03 6.28
N ASP A 353 4.64 -19.71 6.27
CA ASP A 353 5.08 -18.93 5.10
C ASP A 353 6.58 -18.60 5.24
N ASP A 354 7.48 -19.11 4.40
CA ASP A 354 7.28 -19.93 3.18
C ASP A 354 7.55 -21.44 3.39
N MET A 355 8.59 -21.74 4.16
CA MET A 355 9.21 -23.05 4.27
C MET A 355 9.43 -23.41 5.73
N ASP A 356 9.50 -24.70 6.02
CA ASP A 356 9.80 -25.18 7.36
C ASP A 356 10.45 -26.57 7.38
N ALA A 357 11.14 -26.83 8.49
CA ALA A 357 11.51 -28.17 8.94
C ALA A 357 11.11 -28.30 10.43
N THR A 358 10.25 -29.27 10.73
CA THR A 358 9.65 -29.47 12.04
C THR A 358 10.18 -30.74 12.69
N TYR A 359 10.62 -30.63 13.94
CA TYR A 359 11.26 -31.68 14.72
C TYR A 359 10.57 -31.87 16.07
N VAL A 360 10.57 -33.11 16.56
CA VAL A 360 10.18 -33.49 17.92
C VAL A 360 11.32 -34.27 18.56
N ASN A 361 11.84 -33.78 19.68
CA ASN A 361 12.96 -34.38 20.41
C ASN A 361 14.17 -34.72 19.51
N GLY A 362 14.53 -33.84 18.56
CA GLY A 362 15.63 -34.07 17.63
C GLY A 362 15.27 -34.85 16.36
N HIS A 363 14.08 -35.43 16.27
CA HIS A 363 13.65 -36.21 15.09
C HIS A 363 12.80 -35.36 14.14
N LEU A 364 13.17 -35.30 12.87
CA LEU A 364 12.38 -34.64 11.83
C LEU A 364 11.04 -35.38 11.64
N VAL A 365 9.94 -34.66 11.80
CA VAL A 365 8.58 -35.20 11.61
C VAL A 365 7.91 -34.71 10.32
N GLY A 366 8.43 -33.63 9.71
CA GLY A 366 7.96 -33.15 8.42
C GLY A 366 8.36 -31.69 8.16
N GLY A 367 7.91 -31.16 7.03
CA GLY A 367 8.18 -29.80 6.59
C GLY A 367 8.04 -29.64 5.08
N TYR A 368 8.17 -28.41 4.59
CA TYR A 368 8.19 -28.11 3.16
C TYR A 368 9.36 -27.20 2.82
N ALA A 369 10.01 -27.47 1.69
CA ALA A 369 11.16 -26.75 1.18
C ALA A 369 10.94 -26.36 -0.29
N GLY A 370 11.41 -25.17 -0.67
CA GLY A 370 11.15 -24.57 -1.97
C GLY A 370 9.82 -23.80 -2.04
N SER A 371 9.55 -23.21 -3.21
CA SER A 371 8.41 -22.32 -3.43
C SER A 371 7.07 -23.06 -3.56
N GLY A 372 5.96 -22.34 -3.35
CA GLY A 372 4.60 -22.84 -3.59
C GLY A 372 3.91 -23.49 -2.39
N HIS A 373 4.48 -23.38 -1.18
CA HIS A 373 3.97 -24.03 0.03
C HIS A 373 3.50 -23.07 1.14
N SER A 374 3.58 -21.75 0.90
CA SER A 374 3.21 -20.69 1.85
C SER A 374 1.78 -20.81 2.40
N GLY A 375 0.82 -21.24 1.57
CA GLY A 375 -0.57 -21.47 1.97
C GLY A 375 -0.90 -22.89 2.46
N THR A 376 0.07 -23.80 2.54
CA THR A 376 -0.19 -25.22 2.83
C THR A 376 -0.23 -25.48 4.34
N LYS A 377 -1.31 -26.01 4.89
CA LYS A 377 -1.38 -26.35 6.33
C LYS A 377 -0.52 -27.58 6.65
N ARG A 378 0.10 -27.63 7.83
CA ARG A 378 0.95 -28.75 8.23
C ARG A 378 0.21 -29.73 9.13
N LYS A 379 0.35 -31.02 8.85
CA LYS A 379 -0.18 -32.10 9.69
C LYS A 379 0.78 -33.27 9.65
N PHE A 380 1.39 -33.58 10.79
CA PHE A 380 2.42 -34.61 10.91
C PHE A 380 2.03 -35.65 11.95
N THR A 381 2.34 -36.92 11.67
CA THR A 381 2.30 -37.98 12.69
C THR A 381 3.59 -37.91 13.50
N VAL A 382 3.46 -37.86 14.82
CA VAL A 382 4.56 -37.92 15.79
C VAL A 382 4.55 -39.33 16.40
N PRO A 383 5.47 -40.22 15.99
CA PRO A 383 5.48 -41.59 16.49
C PRO A 383 5.73 -41.64 17.99
N LYS A 384 5.03 -42.52 18.69
CA LYS A 384 5.25 -42.72 20.13
C LYS A 384 6.69 -43.12 20.50
N SER A 385 7.42 -43.71 19.55
CA SER A 385 8.81 -44.15 19.75
C SER A 385 9.80 -43.00 19.94
N ILE A 386 9.45 -41.77 19.52
CA ILE A 386 10.29 -40.58 19.69
C ILE A 386 9.82 -39.69 20.84
N LEU A 387 8.73 -40.05 21.52
CA LEU A 387 8.17 -39.31 22.64
C LEU A 387 8.79 -39.77 23.96
N ILE A 388 8.97 -38.82 24.87
CA ILE A 388 9.47 -39.03 26.22
C ILE A 388 8.31 -38.79 27.18
N LYS A 389 8.12 -39.67 28.17
CA LYS A 389 7.17 -39.40 29.25
C LYS A 389 7.68 -38.20 30.06
N GLY A 390 6.89 -37.14 30.16
CA GLY A 390 7.30 -35.87 30.73
C GLY A 390 7.59 -34.83 29.64
N ARG A 391 8.69 -34.09 29.77
CA ARG A 391 9.04 -32.96 28.89
C ARG A 391 9.45 -33.47 27.49
N ASN A 392 8.81 -32.92 26.47
CA ASN A 392 9.16 -33.06 25.06
C ASN A 392 9.40 -31.67 24.47
N VAL A 393 10.25 -31.59 23.45
CA VAL A 393 10.55 -30.34 22.75
C VAL A 393 10.10 -30.46 21.30
N ILE A 394 9.32 -29.47 20.86
CA ILE A 394 9.01 -29.23 19.46
C ILE A 394 9.92 -28.09 19.00
N ALA A 395 10.69 -28.33 17.95
CA ALA A 395 11.55 -27.34 17.31
C ALA A 395 11.14 -27.16 15.85
N ILE A 396 10.97 -25.91 15.41
CA ILE A 396 10.56 -25.58 14.04
C ILE A 396 11.60 -24.61 13.49
N ARG A 397 12.24 -24.96 12.38
CA ARG A 397 12.98 -23.99 11.58
C ARG A 397 12.05 -23.47 10.51
N ALA A 398 11.70 -22.19 10.55
CA ALA A 398 10.96 -21.55 9.46
C ALA A 398 11.88 -20.66 8.65
N ILE A 399 11.67 -20.62 7.34
CA ILE A 399 12.39 -19.73 6.43
C ILE A 399 11.36 -18.87 5.68
N ASP A 400 11.51 -17.56 5.82
CA ASP A 400 10.83 -16.55 5.02
C ASP A 400 11.81 -16.07 3.94
N ALA A 401 11.51 -16.36 2.67
CA ALA A 401 12.38 -15.99 1.56
C ALA A 401 11.96 -14.68 0.88
N GLY A 402 10.83 -14.09 1.30
CA GLY A 402 10.30 -12.84 0.77
C GLY A 402 8.83 -12.67 1.12
N GLY A 403 8.40 -11.41 1.30
CA GLY A 403 7.04 -11.10 1.73
C GLY A 403 6.89 -11.20 3.26
N PRO A 404 5.66 -11.40 3.78
CA PRO A 404 5.42 -11.52 5.21
C PRO A 404 5.49 -12.96 5.74
N GLY A 405 6.55 -13.33 6.47
CA GLY A 405 6.64 -14.61 7.16
C GLY A 405 5.64 -14.77 8.32
N SER A 406 4.80 -15.83 8.28
CA SER A 406 3.74 -16.03 9.27
C SER A 406 3.36 -17.50 9.54
N PHE A 407 2.70 -17.71 10.69
CA PHE A 407 1.91 -18.90 11.04
C PHE A 407 0.42 -18.52 11.03
N SER A 408 -0.40 -19.17 10.21
CA SER A 408 -1.76 -18.69 9.89
C SER A 408 -2.92 -19.25 10.74
N ASP A 409 -2.77 -20.41 11.37
CA ASP A 409 -3.85 -21.09 12.12
C ASP A 409 -3.39 -21.59 13.50
N ASP A 410 -4.37 -21.96 14.33
CA ASP A 410 -4.15 -22.61 15.62
C ASP A 410 -3.26 -23.86 15.49
N MET A 411 -2.35 -23.99 16.44
CA MET A 411 -1.35 -25.06 16.49
C MET A 411 -1.71 -26.01 17.63
N VAL A 412 -1.70 -27.32 17.35
CA VAL A 412 -2.22 -28.34 18.27
C VAL A 412 -1.38 -29.61 18.21
N LEU A 413 -1.11 -30.20 19.38
CA LEU A 413 -0.61 -31.58 19.50
C LEU A 413 -1.69 -32.44 20.16
N ALA A 414 -2.20 -33.44 19.43
CA ALA A 414 -3.30 -34.27 19.91
C ALA A 414 -3.08 -35.77 19.67
N ASN A 415 -3.74 -36.64 20.42
CA ASN A 415 -3.77 -38.08 20.15
C ASN A 415 -5.20 -38.66 20.12
N THR A 416 -5.32 -39.96 19.82
CA THR A 416 -6.61 -40.67 19.76
C THR A 416 -7.27 -40.92 21.12
N LYS A 417 -6.61 -40.57 22.23
CA LYS A 417 -7.12 -40.72 23.60
C LYS A 417 -7.65 -39.41 24.18
N ASN A 418 -7.98 -38.43 23.33
CA ASN A 418 -8.38 -37.08 23.73
C ASN A 418 -7.34 -36.30 24.55
N ASN A 419 -6.05 -36.68 24.50
CA ASN A 419 -5.00 -35.77 24.93
C ASN A 419 -4.88 -34.69 23.85
N ASN A 420 -5.18 -33.44 24.21
CA ASN A 420 -5.16 -32.30 23.30
C ASN A 420 -4.46 -31.14 23.98
N SER A 421 -3.27 -30.78 23.48
CA SER A 421 -2.47 -29.68 23.97
C SER A 421 -2.43 -28.57 22.93
N SER A 422 -2.97 -27.40 23.27
CA SER A 422 -2.79 -26.20 22.45
C SER A 422 -1.33 -25.78 22.47
N LEU A 423 -0.78 -25.49 21.29
CA LEU A 423 0.56 -24.97 21.11
C LEU A 423 0.57 -23.46 20.88
N ASN A 424 -0.59 -22.80 20.91
CA ASN A 424 -0.69 -21.34 20.76
C ASN A 424 -0.01 -20.58 21.91
N GLY A 425 0.24 -19.30 21.70
CA GLY A 425 0.84 -18.40 22.68
C GLY A 425 2.35 -18.32 22.54
N ASN A 426 3.06 -18.23 23.66
CA ASN A 426 4.49 -17.97 23.66
C ASN A 426 5.30 -19.16 23.13
N TRP A 427 6.23 -18.86 22.22
CA TRP A 427 7.29 -19.70 21.70
C TRP A 427 8.62 -18.99 21.91
N LYS A 428 9.68 -19.74 22.21
CA LYS A 428 11.04 -19.21 22.16
C LYS A 428 11.47 -19.14 20.70
N TYR A 429 12.18 -18.09 20.31
CA TYR A 429 12.71 -17.95 18.96
C TYR A 429 14.14 -17.42 18.92
N LYS A 430 14.82 -17.72 17.81
CA LYS A 430 16.15 -17.23 17.49
C LYS A 430 16.29 -16.99 15.99
N LEU A 431 16.70 -15.78 15.61
CA LEU A 431 17.11 -15.47 14.24
C LEU A 431 18.50 -16.05 14.01
N VAL A 432 18.65 -16.93 13.01
CA VAL A 432 19.92 -17.65 12.74
C VAL A 432 20.50 -17.36 11.37
N ALA A 433 19.70 -16.85 10.43
CA ALA A 433 20.20 -16.29 9.18
C ALA A 433 19.24 -15.22 8.66
N GLU A 434 19.77 -14.26 7.91
CA GLU A 434 19.01 -13.19 7.26
C GLU A 434 19.34 -13.13 5.77
N ILE A 435 18.35 -12.83 4.94
CA ILE A 435 18.51 -12.63 3.50
C ILE A 435 18.67 -11.14 3.22
N HIS A 436 19.77 -10.80 2.54
CA HIS A 436 20.02 -9.45 2.05
C HIS A 436 20.77 -9.53 0.71
N GLU A 437 20.44 -8.64 -0.23
CA GLU A 437 21.05 -8.61 -1.58
C GLU A 437 21.19 -10.00 -2.23
N ASN A 438 20.12 -10.82 -2.11
CA ASN A 438 20.04 -12.18 -2.66
C ASN A 438 21.11 -13.15 -2.12
N ARG A 439 21.46 -13.03 -0.84
CA ARG A 439 22.35 -13.93 -0.11
C ARG A 439 21.85 -14.16 1.31
N PHE A 440 22.09 -15.36 1.86
CA PHE A 440 21.98 -15.60 3.29
C PHE A 440 23.21 -15.05 4.01
N TYR A 441 23.01 -14.43 5.16
CA TYR A 441 24.02 -14.07 6.14
C TYR A 441 23.73 -14.82 7.44
N VAL A 442 24.68 -15.64 7.91
CA VAL A 442 24.44 -16.61 8.99
C VAL A 442 24.94 -16.06 10.32
N TYR A 443 24.08 -16.05 11.34
CA TYR A 443 24.31 -15.44 12.66
C TYR A 443 24.67 -16.45 13.76
N GLY A 444 24.37 -17.74 13.56
CA GLY A 444 24.62 -18.81 14.53
C GLY A 444 23.59 -18.88 15.68
N LEU A 445 23.79 -19.79 16.64
CA LEU A 445 22.90 -19.95 17.80
C LEU A 445 23.35 -19.18 19.05
N ASP A 446 24.63 -18.80 19.13
CA ASP A 446 25.17 -17.99 20.21
C ASP A 446 24.61 -16.56 20.17
N THR A 447 24.83 -15.76 21.22
CA THR A 447 24.18 -14.45 21.39
C THR A 447 24.57 -13.44 20.31
N THR A 448 23.83 -13.42 19.20
CA THR A 448 23.73 -12.27 18.29
C THR A 448 22.99 -11.15 19.02
N ASP A 449 23.68 -10.07 19.37
CA ASP A 449 23.01 -8.86 19.86
C ASP A 449 22.37 -8.12 18.69
N LEU A 450 21.08 -8.37 18.49
CA LEU A 450 20.30 -7.71 17.43
C LEU A 450 20.06 -6.22 17.70
N LYS A 451 20.48 -5.66 18.85
CA LYS A 451 20.40 -4.21 19.10
C LYS A 451 21.30 -3.40 18.18
N GLU A 452 22.39 -4.01 17.68
CA GLU A 452 23.27 -3.38 16.68
C GLU A 452 22.80 -3.61 15.24
N ARG A 453 21.74 -4.42 15.03
CA ARG A 453 21.19 -4.66 13.69
C ARG A 453 20.59 -3.38 13.16
N ALA A 454 21.00 -2.98 11.96
CA ALA A 454 20.38 -1.87 11.26
C ALA A 454 18.92 -2.22 10.91
N ALA A 455 17.97 -1.34 11.20
CA ALA A 455 16.61 -1.52 10.72
C ALA A 455 16.58 -1.41 9.19
N ILE A 456 16.15 -2.48 8.53
CA ILE A 456 15.98 -2.56 7.07
C ILE A 456 14.49 -2.51 6.79
N ILE A 457 14.11 -1.66 5.84
CA ILE A 457 12.75 -1.66 5.30
C ILE A 457 12.80 -2.35 3.96
N LYS A 458 12.08 -3.46 3.85
CA LYS A 458 11.84 -4.14 2.58
C LYS A 458 10.89 -3.29 1.77
N MET A 459 11.26 -2.90 0.54
CA MET A 459 10.40 -2.08 -0.29
C MET A 459 9.13 -2.86 -0.67
N HIS A 460 7.96 -2.35 -0.28
CA HIS A 460 6.66 -2.92 -0.66
C HIS A 460 5.60 -1.81 -0.78
N PRO A 461 4.50 -2.00 -1.54
CA PRO A 461 3.60 -0.91 -1.90
C PRO A 461 2.68 -0.46 -0.76
N LYS A 462 2.79 -1.10 0.41
CA LYS A 462 2.04 -0.74 1.63
C LYS A 462 2.84 0.17 2.58
N ILE A 463 4.10 0.47 2.26
CA ILE A 463 4.88 1.44 3.04
C ILE A 463 4.17 2.80 2.98
N PRO A 464 4.05 3.53 4.09
CA PRO A 464 3.53 4.91 4.09
C PRO A 464 4.24 5.80 3.06
N SER A 465 3.47 6.60 2.33
CA SER A 465 3.93 7.55 1.29
C SER A 465 4.61 6.98 0.05
N VAL A 466 4.91 5.69 -0.01
CA VAL A 466 5.72 5.11 -1.08
C VAL A 466 5.09 5.23 -2.48
N LEU A 467 3.75 5.16 -2.55
CA LEU A 467 3.00 5.28 -3.80
C LEU A 467 2.61 6.73 -4.09
N PHE A 468 2.39 7.54 -3.06
CA PHE A 468 2.26 8.99 -3.25
C PHE A 468 3.49 9.52 -4.00
N ASN A 469 4.68 9.17 -3.51
CA ASN A 469 5.95 9.63 -4.05
C ASN A 469 6.17 9.23 -5.52
N ALA A 470 5.80 8.02 -5.90
CA ALA A 470 6.13 7.47 -7.23
C ALA A 470 4.97 7.52 -8.23
N MET A 471 3.71 7.61 -7.77
CA MET A 471 2.53 7.48 -8.64
C MET A 471 1.54 8.64 -8.53
N ILE A 472 1.70 9.56 -7.57
CA ILE A 472 0.83 10.75 -7.41
C ILE A 472 1.64 12.04 -7.55
N HIS A 473 2.77 12.17 -6.83
CA HIS A 473 3.63 13.36 -6.88
C HIS A 473 4.07 13.73 -8.31
N PRO A 474 4.49 12.77 -9.18
CA PRO A 474 4.83 13.09 -10.57
C PRO A 474 3.66 13.59 -11.44
N LEU A 475 2.41 13.42 -10.98
CA LEU A 475 1.23 13.93 -11.65
C LEU A 475 0.94 15.38 -11.29
N VAL A 476 1.54 15.90 -10.22
CA VAL A 476 1.40 17.29 -9.80
C VAL A 476 2.34 18.14 -10.66
N PRO A 477 1.88 19.25 -11.28
CA PRO A 477 0.57 19.89 -11.15
C PRO A 477 -0.34 19.72 -12.40
N TYR A 478 -0.44 18.54 -13.02
CA TYR A 478 -1.35 18.31 -14.14
C TYR A 478 -2.77 18.71 -13.76
N THR A 479 -3.37 19.63 -14.52
CA THR A 479 -4.67 20.20 -14.16
C THR A 479 -5.78 19.16 -14.31
N ILE A 480 -6.50 18.90 -13.22
CA ILE A 480 -7.64 17.97 -13.15
C ILE A 480 -8.91 18.70 -12.71
N LYS A 481 -10.06 18.23 -13.20
CA LYS A 481 -11.39 18.63 -12.72
C LYS A 481 -11.69 18.05 -11.34
N GLY A 482 -11.24 16.83 -11.06
CA GLY A 482 -11.54 16.12 -9.82
C GLY A 482 -10.90 14.73 -9.74
N ALA A 483 -11.17 14.04 -8.64
CA ALA A 483 -10.67 12.69 -8.41
C ALA A 483 -11.79 11.70 -8.06
N ILE A 484 -11.64 10.46 -8.52
CA ILE A 484 -12.44 9.31 -8.10
C ILE A 484 -11.55 8.28 -7.39
N TRP A 485 -12.06 7.71 -6.30
CA TRP A 485 -11.30 6.86 -5.39
C TRP A 485 -12.04 5.58 -5.00
N TYR A 486 -11.43 4.41 -5.23
CA TYR A 486 -11.98 3.14 -4.79
C TYR A 486 -10.94 2.34 -4.01
N GLN A 487 -11.00 2.48 -2.68
CA GLN A 487 -10.15 1.79 -1.73
C GLN A 487 -10.80 1.77 -0.34
N GLY A 488 -10.40 0.78 0.45
CA GLY A 488 -10.65 0.73 1.88
C GLY A 488 -10.39 -0.66 2.43
N GLU A 489 -10.46 -1.69 1.60
CA GLU A 489 -10.37 -3.08 2.01
C GLU A 489 -9.08 -3.38 2.78
N GLU A 490 -7.94 -2.79 2.38
CA GLU A 490 -6.65 -2.92 3.07
C GLU A 490 -6.57 -2.16 4.42
N ASN A 491 -7.55 -1.31 4.72
CA ASN A 491 -7.69 -0.63 6.00
C ASN A 491 -8.80 -1.24 6.88
N VAL A 492 -9.46 -2.32 6.45
CA VAL A 492 -10.41 -3.06 7.29
C VAL A 492 -9.72 -3.53 8.58
N GLY A 493 -10.42 -3.42 9.71
CA GLY A 493 -9.83 -3.61 11.04
C GLY A 493 -9.17 -2.35 11.64
N ARG A 494 -8.83 -1.34 10.82
CA ARG A 494 -8.17 -0.08 11.24
C ARG A 494 -9.06 1.16 11.10
N ALA A 495 -10.38 1.00 11.24
CA ALA A 495 -11.36 2.05 10.97
C ALA A 495 -11.12 3.38 11.73
N GLN A 496 -10.61 3.34 12.97
CA GLN A 496 -10.34 4.57 13.74
C GLN A 496 -9.14 5.36 13.17
N GLN A 497 -8.10 4.65 12.71
CA GLN A 497 -6.99 5.26 11.98
C GLN A 497 -7.48 5.83 10.65
N TYR A 498 -8.28 5.04 9.91
CA TYR A 498 -8.83 5.45 8.60
C TYR A 498 -9.69 6.71 8.66
N LYS A 499 -10.49 6.90 9.73
CA LYS A 499 -11.28 8.13 9.97
C LYS A 499 -10.43 9.40 9.97
N ARG A 500 -9.13 9.31 10.27
CA ARG A 500 -8.19 10.44 10.23
C ARG A 500 -7.39 10.46 8.93
N VAL A 501 -6.82 9.32 8.53
CA VAL A 501 -5.93 9.22 7.36
C VAL A 501 -6.64 9.58 6.06
N PHE A 502 -7.83 9.05 5.80
CA PHE A 502 -8.47 9.26 4.50
C PHE A 502 -8.91 10.72 4.25
N PRO A 503 -9.60 11.41 5.19
CA PRO A 503 -9.84 12.85 5.06
C PRO A 503 -8.56 13.69 4.95
N ALA A 504 -7.49 13.30 5.64
CA ALA A 504 -6.20 13.97 5.55
C ALA A 504 -5.55 13.80 4.16
N MET A 505 -5.62 12.61 3.57
CA MET A 505 -5.15 12.33 2.21
C MET A 505 -5.86 13.20 1.17
N ILE A 506 -7.20 13.34 1.27
CA ILE A 506 -7.98 14.19 0.35
C ILE A 506 -7.48 15.65 0.42
N LYS A 507 -7.32 16.17 1.65
CA LYS A 507 -6.83 17.55 1.88
C LYS A 507 -5.41 17.74 1.40
N ASP A 508 -4.57 16.72 1.59
CA ASP A 508 -3.19 16.72 1.12
C ASP A 508 -3.13 16.79 -0.39
N TRP A 509 -3.84 15.94 -1.13
CA TRP A 509 -3.86 16.01 -2.59
C TRP A 509 -4.31 17.39 -3.09
N ARG A 510 -5.38 17.95 -2.53
CA ARG A 510 -5.81 19.31 -2.86
C ARG A 510 -4.73 20.36 -2.59
N LYS A 511 -3.98 20.21 -1.49
CA LYS A 511 -2.84 21.07 -1.17
C LYS A 511 -1.69 20.92 -2.17
N GLN A 512 -1.35 19.70 -2.58
CA GLN A 512 -0.28 19.43 -3.56
C GLN A 512 -0.62 20.07 -4.92
N TRP A 513 -1.85 19.92 -5.38
CA TRP A 513 -2.34 20.56 -6.61
C TRP A 513 -2.64 22.06 -6.47
N GLN A 514 -2.63 22.60 -5.24
CA GLN A 514 -3.08 23.95 -4.94
C GLN A 514 -4.50 24.25 -5.48
N ALA A 515 -5.37 23.24 -5.45
CA ALA A 515 -6.72 23.30 -6.00
C ALA A 515 -7.71 22.51 -5.13
N ASP A 516 -8.87 23.10 -4.85
CA ASP A 516 -9.94 22.47 -4.07
C ASP A 516 -10.95 21.78 -4.99
N PHE A 517 -10.52 20.68 -5.62
CA PHE A 517 -11.31 19.91 -6.58
C PHE A 517 -12.25 18.88 -5.92
N PRO A 518 -13.38 18.53 -6.56
CA PRO A 518 -14.29 17.47 -6.11
C PRO A 518 -13.59 16.11 -5.98
N PHE A 519 -13.91 15.40 -4.90
CA PHE A 519 -13.34 14.08 -4.60
C PHE A 519 -14.45 13.07 -4.31
N TYR A 520 -14.69 12.13 -5.23
CA TYR A 520 -15.74 11.12 -5.11
C TYR A 520 -15.17 9.76 -4.81
N PHE A 521 -15.72 9.06 -3.82
CA PHE A 521 -15.19 7.78 -3.39
C PHE A 521 -16.27 6.71 -3.26
N VAL A 522 -15.83 5.45 -3.22
CA VAL A 522 -16.73 4.29 -3.13
C VAL A 522 -16.62 3.66 -1.75
N GLN A 523 -17.76 3.52 -1.08
CA GLN A 523 -17.85 2.74 0.15
C GLN A 523 -17.56 1.26 -0.17
N ILE A 524 -16.73 0.59 0.63
CA ILE A 524 -16.37 -0.80 0.36
C ILE A 524 -17.60 -1.72 0.31
N ALA A 525 -17.54 -2.70 -0.58
CA ALA A 525 -18.63 -3.65 -0.75
C ALA A 525 -18.70 -4.65 0.42
N PRO A 526 -19.87 -5.25 0.69
CA PRO A 526 -19.97 -6.41 1.57
C PRO A 526 -19.09 -7.57 1.11
N PHE A 527 -18.31 -8.14 2.02
CA PHE A 527 -17.41 -9.27 1.77
C PHE A 527 -17.21 -10.07 3.07
N GLN A 528 -16.97 -11.38 2.98
CA GLN A 528 -16.72 -12.23 4.14
C GLN A 528 -15.24 -12.16 4.59
N TYR A 529 -14.94 -11.35 5.61
CA TYR A 529 -13.56 -11.21 6.14
C TYR A 529 -13.15 -12.31 7.12
N HIS A 530 -14.06 -13.16 7.57
CA HIS A 530 -13.76 -14.27 8.47
C HIS A 530 -14.60 -15.52 8.19
N SER A 531 -14.05 -16.70 8.48
CA SER A 531 -14.74 -17.99 8.27
C SER A 531 -15.79 -18.31 9.33
N LYS A 532 -15.71 -17.68 10.51
CA LYS A 532 -16.65 -17.90 11.62
C LYS A 532 -18.03 -17.32 11.29
N ASN A 533 -19.11 -18.02 11.64
CA ASN A 533 -20.46 -17.44 11.53
C ASN A 533 -20.84 -16.69 12.82
N ASP A 534 -20.00 -15.74 13.23
CA ASP A 534 -20.19 -14.96 14.46
C ASP A 534 -19.99 -13.47 14.20
N ALA A 535 -21.07 -12.74 14.45
CA ALA A 535 -21.24 -11.30 14.51
C ALA A 535 -20.10 -10.52 15.19
N ASN A 536 -19.46 -11.11 16.19
CA ASN A 536 -18.41 -10.45 16.97
C ASN A 536 -17.09 -10.28 16.21
N PHE A 537 -16.91 -11.03 15.10
CA PHE A 537 -15.73 -10.96 14.26
C PHE A 537 -15.91 -10.02 13.06
N ASP A 538 -17.11 -9.45 12.84
CA ASP A 538 -17.38 -8.50 11.75
C ASP A 538 -16.51 -7.22 11.92
N VAL A 539 -15.83 -6.79 10.86
CA VAL A 539 -14.87 -5.67 10.90
C VAL A 539 -15.11 -4.56 9.87
N SER A 540 -15.74 -4.86 8.73
CA SER A 540 -15.87 -3.94 7.59
C SER A 540 -16.92 -2.84 7.79
N GLN A 541 -17.95 -3.08 8.59
CA GLN A 541 -19.00 -2.12 8.93
C GLN A 541 -18.45 -0.85 9.60
N LYS A 542 -17.42 -0.99 10.44
CA LYS A 542 -16.74 0.16 11.08
C LYS A 542 -16.00 1.00 10.05
N LEU A 543 -15.39 0.37 9.05
CA LEU A 543 -14.72 1.07 7.96
C LEU A 543 -15.73 1.75 7.03
N ARG A 544 -16.84 1.09 6.68
CA ARG A 544 -17.93 1.70 5.91
C ARG A 544 -18.48 2.95 6.60
N ASP A 545 -18.63 2.92 7.92
CA ASP A 545 -19.00 4.12 8.69
C ASP A 545 -17.90 5.19 8.69
N ALA A 546 -16.62 4.82 8.72
CA ALA A 546 -15.51 5.74 8.56
C ALA A 546 -15.56 6.45 7.19
N GLN A 547 -15.80 5.71 6.11
CA GLN A 547 -16.02 6.24 4.77
C GLN A 547 -17.24 7.18 4.72
N ARG A 548 -18.36 6.79 5.33
CA ARG A 548 -19.55 7.66 5.42
C ARG A 548 -19.22 8.97 6.15
N ARG A 549 -18.48 8.93 7.25
CA ARG A 549 -18.09 10.12 8.01
C ARG A 549 -17.07 10.99 7.27
N ALA A 550 -16.30 10.44 6.33
CA ALA A 550 -15.41 11.23 5.48
C ALA A 550 -16.16 12.25 4.60
N LEU A 551 -17.49 12.09 4.41
CA LEU A 551 -18.37 13.10 3.78
C LEU A 551 -18.41 14.44 4.51
N GLN A 552 -17.89 14.53 5.74
CA GLN A 552 -17.67 15.81 6.42
C GLN A 552 -16.55 16.64 5.78
N THR A 553 -15.73 16.03 4.92
CA THR A 553 -14.75 16.74 4.09
C THR A 553 -15.50 17.43 2.95
N GLU A 554 -15.26 18.73 2.75
CA GLU A 554 -15.94 19.52 1.72
C GLU A 554 -15.71 18.99 0.31
N LYS A 555 -16.65 19.24 -0.60
CA LYS A 555 -16.64 18.78 -2.00
C LYS A 555 -16.34 17.29 -2.14
N THR A 556 -16.97 16.48 -1.28
CA THR A 556 -16.91 15.02 -1.38
C THR A 556 -18.28 14.42 -1.63
N GLY A 557 -18.27 13.20 -2.16
CA GLY A 557 -19.46 12.38 -2.40
C GLY A 557 -19.09 10.92 -2.33
N MET A 558 -20.04 10.07 -1.95
CA MET A 558 -19.80 8.66 -1.68
C MET A 558 -20.80 7.79 -2.42
N VAL A 559 -20.30 6.83 -3.18
CA VAL A 559 -21.09 5.75 -3.77
C VAL A 559 -21.24 4.62 -2.75
N VAL A 560 -22.48 4.17 -2.53
CA VAL A 560 -22.78 2.99 -1.71
C VAL A 560 -22.89 1.76 -2.61
N THR A 561 -22.32 0.64 -2.16
CA THR A 561 -22.21 -0.63 -2.93
C THR A 561 -22.81 -1.84 -2.22
N LEU A 562 -23.55 -1.61 -1.13
CA LEU A 562 -24.19 -2.65 -0.31
C LEU A 562 -25.21 -3.53 -1.07
N ASP A 563 -25.62 -3.12 -2.27
CA ASP A 563 -26.58 -3.82 -3.14
C ASP A 563 -25.93 -4.59 -4.30
N ILE A 564 -24.62 -4.37 -4.55
CA ILE A 564 -23.88 -4.94 -5.70
C ILE A 564 -22.62 -5.71 -5.29
N GLY A 565 -22.42 -5.95 -3.99
CA GLY A 565 -21.32 -6.74 -3.44
C GLY A 565 -21.47 -8.25 -3.66
N ASN A 566 -20.39 -8.99 -3.41
CA ASN A 566 -20.37 -10.45 -3.39
C ASN A 566 -19.67 -10.92 -2.10
N PHE A 567 -20.34 -11.74 -1.31
CA PHE A 567 -19.76 -12.19 -0.03
C PHE A 567 -18.53 -13.08 -0.19
N ASN A 568 -18.39 -13.75 -1.33
CA ASN A 568 -17.29 -14.67 -1.61
C ASN A 568 -16.22 -14.06 -2.53
N ASN A 569 -16.47 -12.85 -3.06
CA ASN A 569 -15.50 -12.14 -3.88
C ASN A 569 -15.48 -10.65 -3.49
N ILE A 570 -14.31 -10.21 -3.02
CA ILE A 570 -14.05 -8.84 -2.59
C ILE A 570 -14.13 -7.81 -3.74
N HIS A 571 -14.05 -8.26 -4.99
CA HIS A 571 -14.20 -7.46 -6.20
C HIS A 571 -15.62 -7.60 -6.78
N PRO A 572 -16.55 -6.67 -6.50
CA PRO A 572 -17.87 -6.71 -7.10
C PRO A 572 -17.79 -6.61 -8.63
N ALA A 573 -18.44 -7.54 -9.31
CA ALA A 573 -18.43 -7.68 -10.78
C ALA A 573 -19.21 -6.57 -11.51
N ASN A 574 -20.23 -5.98 -10.86
CA ASN A 574 -21.03 -4.88 -11.42
C ASN A 574 -20.29 -3.55 -11.26
N LYS A 575 -19.27 -3.32 -12.10
CA LYS A 575 -18.53 -2.04 -12.15
C LYS A 575 -19.30 -0.95 -12.90
N GLN A 576 -20.28 -1.32 -13.71
CA GLN A 576 -21.19 -0.40 -14.40
C GLN A 576 -21.86 0.52 -13.40
N ASP A 577 -22.48 -0.04 -12.36
CA ASP A 577 -23.17 0.75 -11.34
C ASP A 577 -22.21 1.60 -10.52
N VAL A 578 -21.00 1.10 -10.23
CA VAL A 578 -19.98 1.87 -9.51
C VAL A 578 -19.59 3.11 -10.30
N GLY A 579 -19.14 2.94 -11.55
CA GLY A 579 -18.72 4.04 -12.42
C GLY A 579 -19.89 4.99 -12.75
N ALA A 580 -21.07 4.43 -13.01
CA ALA A 580 -22.27 5.24 -13.24
C ALA A 580 -22.63 6.08 -12.02
N ARG A 581 -22.64 5.54 -10.80
CA ARG A 581 -22.96 6.30 -9.58
C ARG A 581 -21.92 7.39 -9.30
N LEU A 582 -20.63 7.12 -9.51
CA LEU A 582 -19.56 8.13 -9.40
C LEU A 582 -19.79 9.29 -10.40
N ALA A 583 -20.11 8.97 -11.66
CA ALA A 583 -20.40 9.99 -12.67
C ALA A 583 -21.69 10.74 -12.34
N GLY A 584 -22.68 10.09 -11.71
CA GLY A 584 -23.87 10.74 -11.19
C GLY A 584 -23.54 11.84 -10.16
N LEU A 585 -22.60 11.57 -9.24
CA LEU A 585 -22.14 12.57 -8.26
C LEU A 585 -21.52 13.78 -8.96
N ALA A 586 -20.63 13.55 -9.93
CA ALA A 586 -20.01 14.62 -10.71
C ALA A 586 -21.04 15.44 -11.51
N LEU A 587 -21.95 14.76 -12.21
CA LEU A 587 -23.02 15.41 -12.99
C LEU A 587 -23.92 16.30 -12.13
N ALA A 588 -24.29 15.82 -10.94
CA ALA A 588 -25.15 16.59 -10.03
C ALA A 588 -24.42 17.78 -9.41
N ASN A 589 -23.20 17.57 -8.92
CA ASN A 589 -22.50 18.55 -8.08
C ASN A 589 -21.66 19.55 -8.89
N ASP A 590 -21.10 19.12 -10.03
CA ASP A 590 -20.10 19.90 -10.77
C ASP A 590 -20.56 20.36 -12.16
N TYR A 591 -21.59 19.72 -12.71
CA TYR A 591 -22.13 20.03 -14.04
C TYR A 591 -23.61 20.46 -14.03
N GLY A 592 -24.19 20.70 -12.85
CA GLY A 592 -25.52 21.29 -12.67
C GLY A 592 -26.70 20.43 -13.14
N LYS A 593 -26.48 19.13 -13.41
CA LYS A 593 -27.55 18.22 -13.82
C LYS A 593 -28.49 17.94 -12.66
N GLN A 594 -29.79 18.07 -12.89
CA GLN A 594 -30.82 17.86 -11.86
C GLN A 594 -31.13 16.37 -11.69
N ILE A 595 -30.21 15.62 -11.08
CA ILE A 595 -30.34 14.18 -10.84
C ILE A 595 -30.10 13.84 -9.37
N VAL A 596 -30.77 12.80 -8.87
CA VAL A 596 -30.49 12.23 -7.55
C VAL A 596 -29.28 11.30 -7.68
N ALA A 597 -28.16 11.71 -7.08
CA ALA A 597 -26.88 11.01 -7.20
C ALA A 597 -26.45 10.24 -5.95
N SER A 598 -27.19 10.37 -4.85
CA SER A 598 -26.90 9.72 -3.56
C SER A 598 -28.14 9.00 -3.03
N GLY A 599 -27.91 7.84 -2.41
CA GLY A 599 -28.95 7.15 -1.63
C GLY A 599 -29.11 7.74 -0.22
N PRO A 600 -30.09 7.25 0.57
CA PRO A 600 -30.39 7.81 1.89
C PRO A 600 -29.19 7.80 2.85
N MET A 601 -28.81 8.96 3.39
CA MET A 601 -27.76 9.08 4.41
C MET A 601 -28.36 9.42 5.77
N TYR A 602 -27.95 8.71 6.82
CA TYR A 602 -28.41 8.99 8.18
C TYR A 602 -28.17 10.46 8.56
N LYS A 603 -29.25 11.13 8.98
CA LYS A 603 -29.23 12.54 9.40
C LYS A 603 -29.33 12.67 10.92
N ASN A 604 -30.43 12.18 11.48
CA ASN A 604 -30.70 12.27 12.91
C ASN A 604 -31.69 11.20 13.39
N THR A 605 -31.81 11.09 14.71
CA THR A 605 -32.73 10.19 15.39
C THR A 605 -33.57 10.97 16.39
N LYS A 606 -34.86 10.64 16.50
CA LYS A 606 -35.75 11.09 17.57
C LYS A 606 -36.25 9.89 18.37
N ILE A 607 -36.16 9.97 19.70
CA ILE A 607 -36.74 8.97 20.61
C ILE A 607 -38.22 9.32 20.83
N SER A 608 -39.11 8.33 20.71
CA SER A 608 -40.54 8.48 20.99
C SER A 608 -41.05 7.25 21.74
N GLY A 609 -41.14 7.37 23.07
CA GLY A 609 -41.50 6.24 23.95
C GLY A 609 -40.49 5.09 23.80
N ASN A 610 -40.98 3.93 23.35
CA ASN A 610 -40.18 2.73 23.11
C ASN A 610 -39.69 2.61 21.65
N LYS A 611 -39.70 3.69 20.88
CA LYS A 611 -39.35 3.71 19.45
C LYS A 611 -38.21 4.68 19.14
N LEU A 612 -37.45 4.37 18.09
CA LEU A 612 -36.57 5.32 17.41
C LEU A 612 -37.18 5.71 16.07
N ILE A 613 -37.17 7.01 15.76
CA ILE A 613 -37.58 7.56 14.47
C ILE A 613 -36.33 8.13 13.81
N LEU A 614 -35.89 7.52 12.72
CA LEU A 614 -34.71 7.92 11.97
C LEU A 614 -35.11 8.78 10.78
N ASP A 615 -34.39 9.88 10.57
CA ASP A 615 -34.47 10.72 9.38
C ASP A 615 -33.18 10.63 8.55
N PHE A 616 -33.32 10.87 7.26
CA PHE A 616 -32.26 10.72 6.27
C PHE A 616 -32.19 11.93 5.36
N ASP A 617 -30.98 12.31 4.95
CA ASP A 617 -30.75 13.16 3.79
C ASP A 617 -30.76 12.30 2.50
N PHE A 618 -30.79 12.95 1.32
CA PHE A 618 -30.78 12.30 0.00
C PHE A 618 -31.90 11.26 -0.22
N LYS A 619 -33.10 11.57 0.28
CA LYS A 619 -34.30 10.72 0.15
C LYS A 619 -34.88 10.68 -1.26
N GLY A 620 -34.42 11.55 -2.18
CA GLY A 620 -34.97 11.69 -3.53
C GLY A 620 -36.49 11.84 -3.53
N GLY A 621 -37.18 11.08 -4.38
CA GLY A 621 -38.64 10.99 -4.45
C GLY A 621 -39.30 10.25 -3.26
N GLY A 622 -38.51 9.76 -2.31
CA GLY A 622 -38.96 9.12 -1.06
C GLY A 622 -38.20 7.82 -0.74
N LEU A 623 -38.25 7.41 0.53
CA LEU A 623 -37.72 6.15 1.02
C LEU A 623 -38.61 4.99 0.57
N ILE A 624 -37.98 3.93 0.09
CA ILE A 624 -38.60 2.64 -0.24
C ILE A 624 -37.78 1.50 0.35
N SER A 625 -38.40 0.32 0.44
CA SER A 625 -37.66 -0.90 0.71
C SER A 625 -37.67 -1.81 -0.51
N LYS A 626 -36.52 -2.41 -0.82
CA LYS A 626 -36.45 -3.55 -1.74
C LYS A 626 -36.50 -4.83 -0.92
N GLY A 627 -37.61 -5.56 -1.02
CA GLY A 627 -37.88 -6.72 -0.17
C GLY A 627 -38.33 -6.33 1.25
N VAL A 628 -38.04 -7.19 2.22
CA VAL A 628 -38.33 -6.93 3.63
C VAL A 628 -37.33 -5.90 4.17
N LEU A 629 -37.83 -4.83 4.81
CA LEU A 629 -36.99 -3.82 5.44
C LEU A 629 -36.29 -4.39 6.68
N GLN A 630 -35.02 -4.75 6.52
CA GLN A 630 -34.23 -5.45 7.53
C GLN A 630 -32.80 -4.87 7.64
N GLY A 631 -32.01 -5.42 8.56
CA GLY A 631 -30.63 -4.99 8.79
C GLY A 631 -30.51 -3.81 9.76
N PHE A 632 -31.60 -3.43 10.43
CA PHE A 632 -31.59 -2.48 11.53
C PHE A 632 -31.40 -3.19 12.87
N GLU A 633 -30.56 -2.63 13.72
CA GLU A 633 -30.38 -3.04 15.11
C GLU A 633 -30.61 -1.83 16.03
N ILE A 634 -31.19 -2.04 17.21
CA ILE A 634 -31.32 -1.01 18.24
C ILE A 634 -30.81 -1.50 19.59
N ALA A 635 -30.35 -0.58 20.42
CA ALA A 635 -29.89 -0.85 21.78
C ALA A 635 -30.34 0.25 22.75
N GLY A 636 -30.43 -0.09 24.04
CA GLY A 636 -30.56 0.87 25.13
C GLY A 636 -29.21 1.43 25.57
N ALA A 637 -29.16 1.97 26.79
CA ALA A 637 -27.94 2.53 27.37
C ALA A 637 -26.80 1.50 27.53
N ASP A 638 -27.14 0.22 27.62
CA ASP A 638 -26.20 -0.90 27.78
C ASP A 638 -25.47 -1.29 26.49
N LYS A 639 -25.85 -0.69 25.35
CA LYS A 639 -25.31 -0.96 24.01
C LYS A 639 -25.40 -2.45 23.59
N LYS A 640 -26.36 -3.19 24.17
CA LYS A 640 -26.67 -4.56 23.72
C LYS A 640 -27.64 -4.49 22.56
N PHE A 641 -27.09 -4.56 21.34
CA PHE A 641 -27.86 -4.46 20.11
C PHE A 641 -28.68 -5.72 19.84
N VAL A 642 -29.94 -5.52 19.46
CA VAL A 642 -30.85 -6.56 18.95
C VAL A 642 -31.45 -6.11 17.63
N PHE A 643 -31.85 -7.05 16.78
CA PHE A 643 -32.56 -6.73 15.54
C PHE A 643 -33.88 -5.99 15.83
N ALA A 644 -34.14 -4.96 15.05
CA ALA A 644 -35.33 -4.13 15.18
C ALA A 644 -36.34 -4.41 14.06
N ASN A 645 -37.62 -4.37 14.41
CA ASN A 645 -38.69 -4.24 13.44
C ASN A 645 -38.67 -2.83 12.86
N ALA A 646 -38.51 -2.71 11.55
CA ALA A 646 -38.42 -1.44 10.85
C ALA A 646 -39.64 -1.18 9.97
N ARG A 647 -40.15 0.05 9.95
CA ARG A 647 -41.25 0.49 9.08
C ARG A 647 -40.96 1.86 8.47
N ILE A 648 -41.31 2.04 7.20
CA ILE A 648 -41.29 3.37 6.56
C ILE A 648 -42.61 4.07 6.88
N ILE A 649 -42.56 5.19 7.60
CA ILE A 649 -43.72 5.99 7.97
C ILE A 649 -43.40 7.46 7.67
N ASN A 650 -44.21 8.13 6.86
CA ASN A 650 -44.04 9.55 6.51
C ASN A 650 -42.61 9.90 6.06
N ASN A 651 -42.03 9.06 5.19
CA ASN A 651 -40.68 9.23 4.66
C ASN A 651 -39.55 9.22 5.74
N LYS A 652 -39.80 8.52 6.85
CA LYS A 652 -38.87 8.25 7.95
C LYS A 652 -38.90 6.76 8.31
N ILE A 653 -37.92 6.29 9.08
CA ILE A 653 -37.87 4.90 9.55
C ILE A 653 -38.23 4.85 11.04
N GLU A 654 -39.30 4.13 11.37
CA GLU A 654 -39.65 3.79 12.75
C GLU A 654 -39.04 2.43 13.10
N LEU A 655 -38.29 2.36 14.21
CA LEU A 655 -37.66 1.16 14.73
C LEU A 655 -38.21 0.80 16.11
N THR A 656 -38.50 -0.48 16.31
CA THR A 656 -38.93 -1.05 17.60
C THR A 656 -38.33 -2.43 17.83
N ALA A 657 -38.11 -2.80 19.10
CA ALA A 657 -37.75 -4.16 19.47
C ALA A 657 -38.36 -4.49 20.84
N SER A 658 -39.01 -5.65 20.97
CA SER A 658 -39.67 -6.07 22.22
C SER A 658 -38.70 -6.19 23.40
N LEU A 659 -37.44 -6.53 23.12
CA LEU A 659 -36.37 -6.66 24.12
C LEU A 659 -35.75 -5.32 24.53
N VAL A 660 -36.10 -4.19 23.89
CA VAL A 660 -35.51 -2.87 24.19
C VAL A 660 -36.62 -1.86 24.46
N SER A 661 -36.97 -1.69 25.75
CA SER A 661 -38.05 -0.78 26.17
C SER A 661 -37.66 0.71 26.15
N LYS A 662 -36.36 1.03 26.22
CA LYS A 662 -35.80 2.40 26.18
C LYS A 662 -34.68 2.49 25.14
N PRO A 663 -35.01 2.50 23.83
CA PRO A 663 -33.98 2.51 22.80
C PRO A 663 -33.28 3.87 22.73
N MET A 664 -31.97 3.84 22.46
CA MET A 664 -31.10 5.02 22.44
C MET A 664 -30.18 5.04 21.22
N PHE A 665 -29.71 3.86 20.79
CA PHE A 665 -28.79 3.73 19.66
C PHE A 665 -29.42 2.88 18.56
N ALA A 666 -29.10 3.20 17.31
CA ALA A 666 -29.46 2.45 16.12
C ALA A 666 -28.25 2.17 15.25
N ARG A 667 -28.29 1.05 14.55
CA ARG A 667 -27.34 0.66 13.50
C ARG A 667 -28.11 0.18 12.28
N TYR A 668 -27.51 0.33 11.10
CA TYR A 668 -28.02 -0.24 9.85
C TYR A 668 -26.89 -0.86 9.05
N ALA A 669 -27.17 -2.03 8.44
CA ALA A 669 -26.22 -2.77 7.61
C ALA A 669 -24.85 -2.99 8.32
N TRP A 670 -24.91 -3.35 9.61
CA TRP A 670 -23.76 -3.40 10.53
C TRP A 670 -23.10 -4.78 10.62
N ARG A 671 -22.91 -5.43 9.47
CA ARG A 671 -22.36 -6.79 9.30
C ARG A 671 -21.39 -6.85 8.14
N ASP A 672 -20.43 -7.77 8.13
CA ASP A 672 -19.54 -7.94 6.98
C ASP A 672 -20.30 -8.30 5.71
N LYS A 673 -21.24 -9.25 5.85
CA LYS A 673 -22.17 -9.69 4.81
C LYS A 673 -23.51 -8.96 4.86
N ALA A 674 -23.47 -7.62 4.93
CA ALA A 674 -24.70 -6.83 4.92
C ALA A 674 -25.34 -6.75 3.52
N VAL A 675 -26.67 -6.73 3.46
CA VAL A 675 -27.44 -6.46 2.24
C VAL A 675 -28.26 -5.20 2.46
N ALA A 676 -28.16 -4.22 1.56
CA ALA A 676 -29.02 -3.05 1.62
C ALA A 676 -30.49 -3.43 1.33
N THR A 677 -31.41 -2.97 2.19
CA THR A 677 -32.86 -3.10 1.97
C THR A 677 -33.60 -1.76 1.97
N LEU A 678 -32.97 -0.69 2.50
CA LEU A 678 -33.45 0.70 2.42
C LEU A 678 -32.84 1.40 1.20
N PHE A 679 -33.70 1.99 0.38
CA PHE A 679 -33.33 2.72 -0.84
C PHE A 679 -34.15 4.02 -0.92
N ASN A 680 -33.74 4.94 -1.80
CA ASN A 680 -34.66 5.95 -2.32
C ASN A 680 -35.41 5.43 -3.57
N LYS A 681 -36.42 6.15 -4.05
CA LYS A 681 -37.23 5.77 -5.22
C LYS A 681 -36.42 5.69 -6.52
N GLU A 682 -35.29 6.38 -6.59
CA GLU A 682 -34.34 6.34 -7.69
C GLU A 682 -33.46 5.08 -7.67
N GLY A 683 -33.63 4.23 -6.65
CA GLY A 683 -33.01 2.92 -6.57
C GLY A 683 -31.61 2.91 -5.98
N LEU A 684 -31.17 4.02 -5.34
CA LEU A 684 -29.86 4.12 -4.68
C LEU A 684 -29.94 3.66 -3.22
N PRO A 685 -29.03 2.78 -2.76
CA PRO A 685 -29.07 2.19 -1.41
C PRO A 685 -28.64 3.18 -0.32
N ALA A 686 -29.20 3.00 0.88
CA ALA A 686 -28.72 3.66 2.07
C ALA A 686 -27.37 3.10 2.55
N SER A 687 -26.50 3.95 3.10
CA SER A 687 -25.19 3.58 3.65
C SER A 687 -25.28 2.94 5.04
N SER A 688 -24.31 2.07 5.39
CA SER A 688 -24.14 1.62 6.77
C SER A 688 -23.91 2.80 7.72
N PHE A 689 -24.53 2.77 8.91
CA PHE A 689 -24.29 3.76 9.95
C PHE A 689 -24.45 3.17 11.35
N THR A 690 -23.85 3.87 12.31
CA THR A 690 -24.16 3.74 13.74
C THR A 690 -24.47 5.12 14.32
N THR A 691 -25.40 5.18 15.29
CA THR A 691 -25.72 6.39 16.07
C THR A 691 -25.09 6.38 17.46
N GLU A 692 -24.24 5.39 17.75
CA GLU A 692 -23.31 5.45 18.89
C GLU A 692 -22.38 6.66 18.79
#